data_AF-A0A4T0FG87-F1
#
_entry.id   AF-A0A4T0FG87-F1
#
_cell.length_a   1.000
_cell.length_b   1.000
_cell.length_c   1.000
_cell.angle_alpha   90.00
_cell.angle_beta   90.00
_cell.angle_gamma   90.00
#
_symmetry.space_group_name_H-M   'P 1'
#
loop_
_entity.id
_entity.type
_entity.pdbx_description
1 polymer ?
#
loop_
_entity_poly.entity_id
_entity_poly.type
_entity_poly.pdbx_seq_one_letter_code
_entity_poly.pdbx_strand_id
1 'polypeptide(L)'
;MKLLLFILLTALASLQSVQSTSVAIVGAGAGGSSAAFYLSRAAKQNEDVIDIDVFESRMQAGGRSRTVTPYNDSSYDPVELGASIFVGANKNMVKAVREFDYNLADSSTGSFGIYDGESFVFESSDWTYWNYVKLLWRYGYAAPRRVQLRVKEAVGKFLQLYNARFLHDNGPWKHAADMIADLGLSEEVGHSALSYLDNTRFANEVVEAATRVNYGQDIDSIHALGALVSMAGSNGMSVDGGNWRVFQRFLEESDAYVHFGNEVVDVRRTEEDKWRVYVDGIGATARLYDYVILAAPVPLFQVPYVDLHVTLVATNASSYAADAIHGIGRNPPSMLLTTDFRHREGGPGKQPLSFNSINYVQKAKSDSEDEWIVKIFSEEPDAWRDEDVNALFGGAQNVGWTHRHTFKAYPYLTPHSASNTTQLPPFEIDDGLFYVNAMEPMISTMETETLSARNIVGLVAEKLNYSKGWKDACVTENGSARDWSRFKNGNASLSRTTKFEEAKVTHHPTAKDKRLRMINVALITLGAVASTTYGHIFPTGTMGPTNPMPTLGTAINQGSDARLLSINSAEDFCLYAPQEYGPQIGDVEGEVVAWCTKPRNNARLIPDGTITGVHYQKTPAFVQIHAVGDFTKVNVLGGDSGGELDPHGATGEGNPVGGNVTALVDGQEQSYEEWMSFISSDQFCARICTDEPVGGWSTGTWCEHKLDLMGCDFVMPIQGAYNEGEFNNCDADVGFPPGVYPQDDGSYSTFAQYYEGSYYGGDGLETSYTVGTTVTPTGPATTPAVSNCTPVPSPSNGIDIANPTVNYPVAPTPVAQNDVRYNLQLHPDGADQCLGLAGEPANNTPLAVVDCNGAPAWSIKRGGPALIRYAPDNNFCIDAGNNAGKIYTCYDDQPNQQLYFTDDDRVALDGGLCLTDNNGDIAFQGCTDNNQAQVFSA
;
A
#
# COMPACT_ATOMS: atom_id res chain seq x y z
N MET A 1 -65.64 -1.20 -18.69
CA MET A 1 -65.47 -2.67 -18.53
C MET A 1 -64.59 -3.30 -19.61
N LYS A 2 -64.87 -3.14 -20.92
CA LYS A 2 -64.04 -3.72 -21.99
C LYS A 2 -62.59 -3.17 -22.06
N LEU A 3 -62.38 -1.91 -21.69
CA LEU A 3 -61.03 -1.30 -21.66
C LEU A 3 -60.19 -1.81 -20.48
N LEU A 4 -60.79 -2.00 -19.30
CA LEU A 4 -60.11 -2.61 -18.14
C LEU A 4 -59.77 -4.09 -18.39
N LEU A 5 -60.64 -4.83 -19.08
CA LEU A 5 -60.37 -6.23 -19.42
C LEU A 5 -59.21 -6.34 -20.42
N PHE A 6 -59.12 -5.41 -21.37
CA PHE A 6 -58.02 -5.38 -22.35
C PHE A 6 -56.68 -5.04 -21.70
N ILE A 7 -56.66 -4.09 -20.74
CA ILE A 7 -55.46 -3.72 -19.97
C ILE A 7 -55.01 -4.87 -19.05
N LEU A 8 -55.94 -5.58 -18.41
CA LEU A 8 -55.61 -6.78 -17.61
C LEU A 8 -55.10 -7.94 -18.48
N LEU A 9 -55.68 -8.16 -19.67
CA LEU A 9 -55.24 -9.23 -20.59
C LEU A 9 -53.89 -8.91 -21.26
N THR A 10 -53.54 -7.63 -21.47
CA THR A 10 -52.19 -7.25 -21.92
C THR A 10 -51.16 -7.33 -20.79
N ALA A 11 -51.54 -7.07 -19.54
CA ALA A 11 -50.65 -7.22 -18.37
C ALA A 11 -50.39 -8.68 -17.98
N LEU A 12 -51.34 -9.58 -18.26
CA LEU A 12 -51.17 -11.03 -18.06
C LEU A 12 -50.39 -11.72 -19.20
N ALA A 13 -50.30 -11.11 -20.38
CA ALA A 13 -49.55 -11.64 -21.53
C ALA A 13 -48.04 -11.30 -21.51
N SER A 14 -47.57 -10.47 -20.59
CA SER A 14 -46.16 -10.11 -20.40
C SER A 14 -45.50 -10.78 -19.19
N LEU A 15 -46.15 -11.74 -18.54
CA LEU A 15 -45.50 -12.67 -17.61
C LEU A 15 -44.78 -13.76 -18.41
N GLN A 16 -43.78 -13.36 -19.21
CA GLN A 16 -42.70 -14.30 -19.49
C GLN A 16 -41.99 -14.50 -18.15
N SER A 17 -41.92 -15.75 -17.68
CA SER A 17 -41.04 -16.09 -16.57
C SER A 17 -39.64 -15.62 -16.97
N VAL A 18 -39.11 -14.58 -16.32
CA VAL A 18 -37.70 -14.25 -16.43
C VAL A 18 -36.97 -15.50 -15.94
N GLN A 19 -36.37 -16.23 -16.87
CA GLN A 19 -35.61 -17.43 -16.53
C GLN A 19 -34.32 -16.93 -15.87
N SER A 20 -34.28 -16.95 -14.55
CA SER A 20 -33.13 -16.52 -13.76
C SER A 20 -31.92 -17.40 -14.08
N THR A 21 -30.77 -16.77 -14.32
CA THR A 21 -29.48 -17.47 -14.47
C THR A 21 -29.16 -18.20 -13.18
N SER A 22 -28.81 -19.47 -13.27
CA SER A 22 -28.52 -20.32 -12.13
C SER A 22 -27.04 -20.67 -12.02
N VAL A 23 -26.44 -20.42 -10.86
CA VAL A 23 -25.01 -20.64 -10.60
C VAL A 23 -24.84 -21.55 -9.38
N ALA A 24 -24.07 -22.63 -9.54
CA ALA A 24 -23.61 -23.44 -8.42
C ALA A 24 -22.17 -23.08 -8.05
N ILE A 25 -21.90 -22.91 -6.75
CA ILE A 25 -20.56 -22.71 -6.22
C ILE A 25 -20.23 -23.87 -5.29
N VAL A 26 -19.10 -24.54 -5.51
CA VAL A 26 -18.67 -25.70 -4.73
C VAL A 26 -17.55 -25.28 -3.78
N GLY A 27 -17.87 -25.19 -2.49
CA GLY A 27 -16.98 -24.76 -1.41
C GLY A 27 -17.31 -23.35 -0.89
N ALA A 28 -17.34 -23.19 0.43
CA ALA A 28 -17.62 -21.92 1.13
C ALA A 28 -16.37 -21.33 1.81
N GLY A 29 -15.18 -21.60 1.26
CA GLY A 29 -13.94 -20.93 1.65
C GLY A 29 -13.82 -19.52 1.05
N ALA A 30 -12.65 -18.89 1.21
CA ALA A 30 -12.39 -17.53 0.75
C ALA A 30 -12.81 -17.26 -0.71
N GLY A 31 -12.47 -18.17 -1.63
CA GLY A 31 -12.83 -18.08 -3.03
C GLY A 31 -14.33 -18.19 -3.29
N GLY A 32 -14.97 -19.27 -2.80
CA GLY A 32 -16.38 -19.52 -3.08
C GLY A 32 -17.33 -18.53 -2.42
N SER A 33 -17.07 -18.13 -1.16
CA SER A 33 -17.89 -17.13 -0.48
C SER A 33 -17.79 -15.75 -1.14
N SER A 34 -16.58 -15.34 -1.53
CA SER A 34 -16.38 -14.05 -2.20
C SER A 34 -16.93 -14.06 -3.63
N ALA A 35 -16.84 -15.19 -4.36
CA ALA A 35 -17.48 -15.35 -5.65
C ALA A 35 -19.00 -15.14 -5.57
N ALA A 36 -19.67 -15.76 -4.58
CA ALA A 36 -21.09 -15.58 -4.34
C ALA A 36 -21.44 -14.09 -4.11
N PHE A 37 -20.67 -13.44 -3.23
CA PHE A 37 -20.83 -12.04 -2.87
C PHE A 37 -20.64 -11.08 -4.05
N TYR A 38 -19.52 -11.21 -4.78
CA TYR A 38 -19.22 -10.35 -5.92
C TYR A 38 -20.21 -10.56 -7.06
N LEU A 39 -20.59 -11.80 -7.33
CA LEU A 39 -21.54 -12.11 -8.41
C LEU A 39 -22.94 -11.55 -8.10
N SER A 40 -23.42 -11.71 -6.86
CA SER A 40 -24.70 -11.15 -6.41
C SER A 40 -24.75 -9.63 -6.57
N ARG A 41 -23.67 -8.93 -6.18
CA ARG A 41 -23.56 -7.48 -6.36
C ARG A 41 -23.52 -7.06 -7.82
N ALA A 42 -22.73 -7.76 -8.65
CA ALA A 42 -22.66 -7.48 -10.07
C ALA A 42 -24.04 -7.63 -10.73
N ALA A 43 -24.81 -8.68 -10.38
CA ALA A 43 -26.17 -8.85 -10.86
C ALA A 43 -27.10 -7.70 -10.41
N LYS A 44 -27.08 -7.34 -9.12
CA LYS A 44 -27.88 -6.21 -8.59
C LYS A 44 -27.58 -4.90 -9.32
N GLN A 45 -26.31 -4.60 -9.58
CA GLN A 45 -25.88 -3.38 -10.28
C GLN A 45 -26.29 -3.36 -11.77
N ASN A 46 -26.55 -4.52 -12.36
CA ASN A 46 -27.06 -4.66 -13.73
C ASN A 46 -28.58 -4.94 -13.76
N GLU A 47 -29.28 -4.79 -12.62
CA GLU A 47 -30.72 -5.04 -12.48
C GLU A 47 -31.13 -6.47 -12.91
N ASP A 48 -30.21 -7.42 -12.79
CA ASP A 48 -30.43 -8.83 -13.13
C ASP A 48 -30.75 -9.66 -11.88
N VAL A 49 -31.43 -10.78 -12.09
CA VAL A 49 -31.81 -11.73 -11.04
C VAL A 49 -31.11 -13.05 -11.31
N ILE A 50 -30.19 -13.41 -10.43
CA ILE A 50 -29.43 -14.66 -10.48
C ILE A 50 -29.72 -15.51 -9.24
N ASP A 51 -29.85 -16.82 -9.44
CA ASP A 51 -30.01 -17.81 -8.39
C ASP A 51 -28.65 -18.45 -8.10
N ILE A 52 -28.08 -18.19 -6.91
CA ILE A 52 -26.80 -18.76 -6.49
C ILE A 52 -27.04 -19.85 -5.44
N ASP A 53 -26.61 -21.09 -5.72
CA ASP A 53 -26.51 -22.17 -4.75
C ASP A 53 -25.04 -22.37 -4.35
N VAL A 54 -24.73 -22.35 -3.05
CA VAL A 54 -23.38 -22.64 -2.54
C VAL A 54 -23.41 -23.96 -1.79
N PHE A 55 -22.61 -24.95 -2.21
CA PHE A 55 -22.53 -26.26 -1.57
C PHE A 55 -21.27 -26.33 -0.71
N GLU A 56 -21.44 -26.60 0.59
CA GLU A 56 -20.33 -26.74 1.54
C GLU A 56 -20.45 -28.07 2.29
N SER A 57 -19.39 -28.86 2.23
CA SER A 57 -19.27 -30.16 2.91
C SER A 57 -19.44 -30.07 4.43
N ARG A 58 -19.03 -28.95 5.04
CA ARG A 58 -19.06 -28.74 6.49
C ARG A 58 -20.32 -27.98 6.92
N MET A 59 -20.52 -27.90 8.23
CA MET A 59 -21.58 -27.08 8.84
C MET A 59 -21.17 -25.62 9.05
N GLN A 60 -20.08 -25.16 8.41
CA GLN A 60 -19.48 -23.85 8.64
C GLN A 60 -18.68 -23.40 7.40
N ALA A 61 -18.74 -22.11 7.08
CA ALA A 61 -17.92 -21.48 6.04
C ALA A 61 -16.47 -21.25 6.51
N GLY A 62 -15.59 -20.92 5.56
CA GLY A 62 -14.23 -20.43 5.82
C GLY A 62 -13.09 -21.34 5.37
N GLY A 63 -13.39 -22.60 5.04
CA GLY A 63 -12.42 -23.53 4.44
C GLY A 63 -11.19 -23.80 5.32
N ARG A 64 -10.03 -23.22 4.93
CA ARG A 64 -8.75 -23.30 5.67
C ARG A 64 -8.58 -22.23 6.75
N SER A 65 -9.44 -21.21 6.78
CA SER A 65 -9.54 -20.31 7.95
C SER A 65 -10.54 -20.91 8.93
N ARG A 66 -10.09 -21.16 10.16
CA ARG A 66 -10.89 -21.87 11.15
C ARG A 66 -10.29 -21.71 12.53
N THR A 67 -11.14 -21.48 13.52
CA THR A 67 -10.72 -21.43 14.92
C THR A 67 -11.05 -22.71 15.67
N VAL A 68 -10.30 -22.96 16.74
CA VAL A 68 -10.62 -23.92 17.80
C VAL A 68 -10.55 -23.25 19.15
N THR A 69 -11.33 -23.74 20.10
CA THR A 69 -11.32 -23.21 21.46
C THR A 69 -10.61 -24.19 22.38
N PRO A 70 -9.62 -23.73 23.19
CA PRO A 70 -8.96 -24.58 24.18
C PRO A 70 -9.96 -25.33 25.06
N TYR A 71 -9.66 -26.60 25.37
CA TYR A 71 -10.52 -27.50 26.16
C TYR A 71 -11.93 -27.73 25.62
N ASN A 72 -12.26 -27.25 24.41
CA ASN A 72 -13.64 -27.09 23.93
C ASN A 72 -14.52 -26.28 24.89
N ASP A 73 -13.94 -25.34 25.63
CA ASP A 73 -14.62 -24.48 26.60
C ASP A 73 -14.69 -23.05 26.07
N SER A 74 -15.91 -22.59 25.74
CA SER A 74 -16.16 -21.25 25.18
C SER A 74 -15.80 -20.08 26.10
N SER A 75 -15.35 -20.33 27.34
CA SER A 75 -14.79 -19.31 28.22
C SER A 75 -13.31 -19.00 27.95
N TYR A 76 -12.68 -19.75 27.04
CA TYR A 76 -11.35 -19.51 26.50
C TYR A 76 -11.44 -18.80 25.14
N ASP A 77 -10.39 -18.06 24.79
CA ASP A 77 -10.35 -17.32 23.53
C ASP A 77 -10.11 -18.28 22.35
N PRO A 78 -10.84 -18.12 21.23
CA PRO A 78 -10.65 -18.97 20.06
C PRO A 78 -9.29 -18.70 19.40
N VAL A 79 -8.67 -19.75 18.89
CA VAL A 79 -7.34 -19.72 18.27
C VAL A 79 -7.46 -20.17 16.82
N GLU A 80 -6.94 -19.37 15.89
CA GLU A 80 -6.85 -19.75 14.48
C GLU A 80 -5.96 -20.98 14.29
N LEU A 81 -6.45 -21.99 13.58
CA LEU A 81 -5.66 -23.17 13.18
C LEU A 81 -4.77 -22.88 11.98
N GLY A 82 -5.30 -22.16 10.99
CA GLY A 82 -4.64 -21.78 9.74
C GLY A 82 -5.00 -20.34 9.35
N ALA A 83 -4.51 -19.85 8.21
CA ALA A 83 -4.82 -18.51 7.68
C ALA A 83 -4.84 -17.41 8.77
N SER A 84 -3.83 -17.41 9.65
CA SER A 84 -3.92 -16.71 10.94
C SER A 84 -3.77 -15.20 10.82
N ILE A 85 -3.22 -14.68 9.72
CA ILE A 85 -3.01 -13.25 9.51
C ILE A 85 -3.30 -12.84 8.06
N PHE A 86 -3.66 -11.57 7.88
CA PHE A 86 -3.61 -10.82 6.63
C PHE A 86 -2.94 -9.46 6.88
N VAL A 87 -2.49 -8.77 5.85
CA VAL A 87 -1.66 -7.55 5.95
C VAL A 87 -2.25 -6.40 5.13
N GLY A 88 -1.74 -5.19 5.28
CA GLY A 88 -2.28 -4.00 4.59
C GLY A 88 -2.28 -4.06 3.05
N ALA A 89 -1.47 -4.96 2.47
CA ALA A 89 -1.46 -5.26 1.04
C ALA A 89 -2.65 -6.15 0.59
N ASN A 90 -3.33 -6.84 1.52
CA ASN A 90 -4.51 -7.64 1.26
C ASN A 90 -5.77 -6.74 1.25
N LYS A 91 -5.98 -6.02 0.15
CA LYS A 91 -6.97 -4.94 0.09
C LYS A 91 -8.41 -5.43 0.25
N ASN A 92 -8.76 -6.60 -0.29
CA ASN A 92 -10.09 -7.19 -0.17
C ASN A 92 -10.37 -7.66 1.26
N MET A 93 -9.41 -8.32 1.93
CA MET A 93 -9.56 -8.68 3.33
C MET A 93 -9.68 -7.44 4.24
N VAL A 94 -8.81 -6.45 4.07
CA VAL A 94 -8.87 -5.19 4.82
C VAL A 94 -10.18 -4.46 4.57
N LYS A 95 -10.64 -4.41 3.31
CA LYS A 95 -11.92 -3.81 2.96
C LYS A 95 -13.09 -4.57 3.59
N ALA A 96 -13.08 -5.90 3.54
CA ALA A 96 -14.15 -6.72 4.12
C ALA A 96 -14.26 -6.54 5.64
N VAL A 97 -13.12 -6.48 6.34
CA VAL A 97 -13.10 -6.20 7.79
C VAL A 97 -13.72 -4.84 8.10
N ARG A 98 -13.41 -3.80 7.30
CA ARG A 98 -14.01 -2.47 7.45
C ARG A 98 -15.50 -2.47 7.09
N GLU A 99 -15.86 -3.08 5.97
CA GLU A 99 -17.21 -3.12 5.43
C GLU A 99 -18.17 -3.91 6.33
N PHE A 100 -17.67 -4.93 7.01
CA PHE A 100 -18.43 -5.77 7.93
C PHE A 100 -18.29 -5.37 9.40
N ASP A 101 -17.62 -4.24 9.68
CA ASP A 101 -17.44 -3.69 11.03
C ASP A 101 -16.85 -4.71 12.03
N TYR A 102 -15.82 -5.45 11.60
CA TYR A 102 -15.12 -6.40 12.44
C TYR A 102 -13.98 -5.75 13.22
N ASN A 103 -13.92 -6.03 14.53
CA ASN A 103 -12.77 -5.69 15.34
C ASN A 103 -11.56 -6.55 14.97
N LEU A 104 -10.37 -5.95 15.04
CA LEU A 104 -9.11 -6.69 14.93
C LEU A 104 -8.74 -7.29 16.29
N ALA A 105 -8.24 -8.51 16.29
CA ALA A 105 -7.73 -9.15 17.50
C ALA A 105 -6.45 -8.47 17.99
N ASP A 106 -6.30 -8.38 19.32
CA ASP A 106 -5.07 -7.91 19.94
C ASP A 106 -3.93 -8.86 19.61
N SER A 107 -2.94 -8.36 18.89
CA SER A 107 -1.75 -9.13 18.60
C SER A 107 -0.74 -8.91 19.73
N SER A 108 -0.63 -9.92 20.59
CA SER A 108 0.47 -10.02 21.55
C SER A 108 1.67 -10.69 20.88
N THR A 109 2.82 -10.31 21.35
CA THR A 109 3.97 -10.19 20.50
C THR A 109 5.19 -10.35 21.38
N GLY A 110 6.05 -11.26 21.01
CA GLY A 110 7.31 -11.46 21.71
C GLY A 110 8.47 -11.58 20.75
N SER A 111 9.65 -11.78 21.32
CA SER A 111 10.88 -11.94 20.56
C SER A 111 10.81 -13.19 19.66
N PHE A 112 11.48 -13.13 18.52
CA PHE A 112 11.71 -14.26 17.63
C PHE A 112 13.19 -14.61 17.49
N GLY A 113 13.47 -15.86 17.15
CA GLY A 113 14.80 -16.36 16.80
C GLY A 113 14.74 -17.30 15.61
N ILE A 114 15.74 -17.23 14.74
CA ILE A 114 15.92 -18.13 13.59
C ILE A 114 16.95 -19.19 13.98
N TYR A 115 16.53 -20.43 14.00
CA TYR A 115 17.27 -21.61 14.45
C TYR A 115 17.65 -22.49 13.25
N ASP A 116 18.90 -22.95 13.23
CA ASP A 116 19.48 -23.72 12.12
C ASP A 116 19.70 -25.21 12.43
N GLY A 117 19.11 -25.71 13.52
CA GLY A 117 19.31 -27.08 14.01
C GLY A 117 20.41 -27.26 15.03
N GLU A 118 21.26 -26.25 15.22
CA GLU A 118 22.36 -26.28 16.20
C GLU A 118 22.33 -25.05 17.10
N SER A 119 21.98 -23.89 16.56
CA SER A 119 22.05 -22.61 17.26
C SER A 119 21.15 -21.57 16.60
N PHE A 120 20.94 -20.43 17.26
CA PHE A 120 20.32 -19.29 16.60
C PHE A 120 21.30 -18.62 15.64
N VAL A 121 20.89 -18.47 14.38
CA VAL A 121 21.59 -17.62 13.40
C VAL A 121 21.19 -16.15 13.54
N PHE A 122 19.99 -15.90 14.06
CA PHE A 122 19.51 -14.56 14.36
C PHE A 122 18.56 -14.59 15.57
N GLU A 123 18.66 -13.60 16.45
CA GLU A 123 17.75 -13.40 17.58
C GLU A 123 17.35 -11.95 17.65
N SER A 124 16.03 -11.71 17.66
CA SER A 124 15.49 -10.38 17.86
C SER A 124 15.73 -9.88 19.28
N SER A 125 15.90 -8.57 19.39
CA SER A 125 15.97 -7.77 20.60
C SER A 125 14.69 -6.97 20.72
N ASP A 126 14.36 -6.58 21.94
CA ASP A 126 13.28 -5.62 22.23
C ASP A 126 13.50 -4.25 21.56
N TRP A 127 14.73 -3.99 21.11
CA TRP A 127 15.15 -2.75 20.47
C TRP A 127 15.34 -2.95 18.97
N THR A 128 14.48 -2.31 18.18
CA THR A 128 14.52 -2.34 16.70
C THR A 128 15.88 -1.94 16.13
N TYR A 129 16.54 -0.94 16.73
CA TYR A 129 17.89 -0.52 16.33
C TYR A 129 18.94 -1.63 16.46
N TRP A 130 18.88 -2.42 17.53
CA TRP A 130 19.80 -3.54 17.73
C TRP A 130 19.54 -4.68 16.73
N ASN A 131 18.29 -4.90 16.33
CA ASN A 131 17.96 -5.85 15.27
C ASN A 131 18.58 -5.43 13.93
N TYR A 132 18.52 -4.14 13.60
CA TYR A 132 19.18 -3.60 12.41
C TYR A 132 20.70 -3.81 12.42
N VAL A 133 21.38 -3.46 13.52
CA VAL A 133 22.84 -3.66 13.64
C VAL A 133 23.19 -5.14 13.50
N LYS A 134 22.45 -6.05 14.15
CA LYS A 134 22.67 -7.50 14.02
C LYS A 134 22.48 -7.99 12.58
N LEU A 135 21.46 -7.49 11.87
CA LEU A 135 21.20 -7.82 10.47
C LEU A 135 22.34 -7.38 9.57
N LEU A 136 22.75 -6.10 9.67
CA LEU A 136 23.85 -5.57 8.86
C LEU A 136 25.17 -6.26 9.15
N TRP A 137 25.45 -6.53 10.43
CA TRP A 137 26.69 -7.18 10.84
C TRP A 137 26.81 -8.60 10.26
N ARG A 138 25.71 -9.37 10.27
CA ARG A 138 25.71 -10.76 9.82
C ARG A 138 25.58 -10.92 8.31
N TYR A 139 24.72 -10.12 7.68
CA TYR A 139 24.32 -10.31 6.29
C TYR A 139 24.90 -9.26 5.33
N GLY A 140 25.53 -8.21 5.86
CA GLY A 140 25.89 -7.03 5.09
C GLY A 140 24.67 -6.21 4.67
N TYR A 141 24.92 -5.06 4.05
CA TYR A 141 23.85 -4.14 3.60
C TYR A 141 23.20 -4.59 2.29
N ALA A 142 23.99 -5.12 1.36
CA ALA A 142 23.56 -5.37 -0.02
C ALA A 142 22.50 -6.48 -0.12
N ALA A 143 22.65 -7.60 0.59
CA ALA A 143 21.75 -8.75 0.47
C ALA A 143 20.33 -8.45 0.99
N PRO A 144 20.14 -7.90 2.20
CA PRO A 144 18.81 -7.47 2.67
C PRO A 144 18.17 -6.42 1.75
N ARG A 145 18.91 -5.37 1.34
CA ARG A 145 18.40 -4.33 0.45
C ARG A 145 17.96 -4.88 -0.90
N ARG A 146 18.72 -5.82 -1.47
CA ARG A 146 18.36 -6.48 -2.73
C ARG A 146 17.05 -7.25 -2.59
N VAL A 147 16.88 -8.04 -1.53
CA VAL A 147 15.60 -8.75 -1.30
C VAL A 147 14.46 -7.75 -1.14
N GLN A 148 14.64 -6.66 -0.39
CA GLN A 148 13.62 -5.62 -0.21
C GLN A 148 13.16 -4.99 -1.53
N LEU A 149 14.10 -4.66 -2.42
CA LEU A 149 13.77 -4.11 -3.74
C LEU A 149 12.97 -5.12 -4.58
N ARG A 150 13.35 -6.41 -4.55
CA ARG A 150 12.60 -7.47 -5.24
C ARG A 150 11.21 -7.68 -4.65
N VAL A 151 11.06 -7.60 -3.34
CA VAL A 151 9.76 -7.65 -2.67
C VAL A 151 8.88 -6.48 -3.12
N LYS A 152 9.41 -5.24 -3.09
CA LYS A 152 8.66 -4.05 -3.53
C LYS A 152 8.25 -4.15 -5.01
N GLU A 153 9.13 -4.64 -5.86
CA GLU A 153 8.85 -4.89 -7.29
C GLU A 153 7.70 -5.91 -7.47
N ALA A 154 7.80 -7.08 -6.83
CA ALA A 154 6.79 -8.13 -6.94
C ALA A 154 5.43 -7.70 -6.35
N VAL A 155 5.42 -6.99 -5.21
CA VAL A 155 4.20 -6.43 -4.63
C VAL A 155 3.59 -5.37 -5.54
N GLY A 156 4.41 -4.48 -6.13
CA GLY A 156 3.94 -3.45 -7.06
C GLY A 156 3.28 -4.04 -8.30
N LYS A 157 3.86 -5.11 -8.87
CA LYS A 157 3.24 -5.89 -9.95
C LYS A 157 1.91 -6.49 -9.49
N PHE A 158 1.88 -7.17 -8.35
CA PHE A 158 0.67 -7.79 -7.80
C PHE A 158 -0.46 -6.76 -7.52
N LEU A 159 -0.13 -5.56 -7.04
CA LEU A 159 -1.10 -4.50 -6.77
C LEU A 159 -1.81 -3.96 -8.03
N GLN A 160 -1.30 -4.23 -9.23
CA GLN A 160 -2.02 -3.93 -10.48
C GLN A 160 -3.37 -4.67 -10.58
N LEU A 161 -3.51 -5.79 -9.87
CA LEU A 161 -4.81 -6.48 -9.75
C LEU A 161 -5.86 -5.64 -9.00
N TYR A 162 -5.56 -4.48 -8.43
CA TYR A 162 -6.59 -3.56 -7.91
C TYR A 162 -6.80 -2.32 -8.79
N ASN A 163 -5.98 -2.16 -9.83
CA ASN A 163 -6.09 -1.04 -10.74
C ASN A 163 -7.17 -1.31 -11.81
N ALA A 164 -8.24 -0.51 -11.80
CA ALA A 164 -9.37 -0.69 -12.71
C ALA A 164 -8.96 -0.60 -14.19
N ARG A 165 -8.01 0.27 -14.54
CA ARG A 165 -7.51 0.41 -15.92
C ARG A 165 -6.71 -0.80 -16.35
N PHE A 166 -5.81 -1.30 -15.50
CA PHE A 166 -5.06 -2.53 -15.78
C PHE A 166 -6.00 -3.72 -16.00
N LEU A 167 -7.00 -3.89 -15.12
CA LEU A 167 -8.00 -4.95 -15.26
C LEU A 167 -8.87 -4.77 -16.50
N HIS A 168 -9.18 -3.53 -16.89
CA HIS A 168 -9.93 -3.24 -18.10
C HIS A 168 -9.19 -3.68 -19.36
N ASP A 169 -7.88 -3.45 -19.42
CA ASP A 169 -7.07 -3.66 -20.63
C ASP A 169 -6.55 -5.10 -20.75
N ASN A 170 -6.40 -5.82 -19.63
CA ASN A 170 -5.78 -7.15 -19.61
C ASN A 170 -6.72 -8.27 -19.10
N GLY A 171 -7.72 -7.93 -18.28
CA GLY A 171 -8.64 -8.90 -17.67
C GLY A 171 -10.05 -8.88 -18.29
N PRO A 172 -10.88 -9.92 -18.00
CA PRO A 172 -10.58 -11.07 -17.14
C PRO A 172 -9.80 -12.15 -17.90
N TRP A 173 -9.06 -12.98 -17.16
CA TRP A 173 -8.21 -14.02 -17.74
C TRP A 173 -8.86 -15.40 -17.68
N LYS A 174 -8.76 -16.17 -18.77
CA LYS A 174 -9.16 -17.59 -18.80
C LYS A 174 -8.06 -18.52 -18.28
N HIS A 175 -6.79 -18.11 -18.40
CA HIS A 175 -5.65 -18.90 -17.95
C HIS A 175 -4.78 -18.10 -16.97
N ALA A 176 -4.34 -18.74 -15.89
CA ALA A 176 -3.45 -18.13 -14.91
C ALA A 176 -2.10 -17.72 -15.52
N ALA A 177 -1.63 -18.44 -16.54
CA ALA A 177 -0.40 -18.10 -17.27
C ALA A 177 -0.47 -16.72 -17.94
N ASP A 178 -1.63 -16.36 -18.51
CA ASP A 178 -1.81 -15.06 -19.17
C ASP A 178 -1.77 -13.94 -18.12
N MET A 179 -2.42 -14.14 -16.97
CA MET A 179 -2.35 -13.21 -15.84
C MET A 179 -0.91 -13.00 -15.36
N ILE A 180 -0.12 -14.08 -15.24
CA ILE A 180 1.30 -14.00 -14.86
C ILE A 180 2.11 -13.19 -15.89
N ALA A 181 1.85 -13.42 -17.17
CA ALA A 181 2.54 -12.74 -18.26
C ALA A 181 2.22 -11.24 -18.26
N ASP A 182 0.94 -10.88 -18.16
CA ASP A 182 0.49 -9.47 -18.16
C ASP A 182 0.96 -8.70 -16.91
N LEU A 183 1.08 -9.38 -15.77
CA LEU A 183 1.67 -8.80 -14.55
C LEU A 183 3.21 -8.71 -14.60
N GLY A 184 3.86 -9.35 -15.57
CA GLY A 184 5.32 -9.41 -15.66
C GLY A 184 5.97 -10.22 -14.53
N LEU A 185 5.31 -11.29 -14.08
CA LEU A 185 5.73 -12.15 -12.95
C LEU A 185 6.37 -13.49 -13.38
N SER A 186 6.63 -13.66 -14.69
CA SER A 186 7.11 -14.93 -15.26
C SER A 186 8.48 -15.36 -14.73
N GLU A 187 9.39 -14.41 -14.47
CA GLU A 187 10.71 -14.70 -13.92
C GLU A 187 10.62 -15.18 -12.46
N GLU A 188 9.73 -14.58 -11.67
CA GLU A 188 9.55 -14.86 -10.26
C GLU A 188 8.86 -16.20 -10.00
N VAL A 189 7.95 -16.64 -10.87
CA VAL A 189 7.39 -18.00 -10.80
C VAL A 189 8.28 -19.04 -11.48
N GLY A 190 9.20 -18.61 -12.35
CA GLY A 190 10.04 -19.48 -13.18
C GLY A 190 11.30 -20.01 -12.50
N HIS A 191 11.73 -19.39 -11.41
CA HIS A 191 12.96 -19.74 -10.70
C HIS A 191 12.70 -20.09 -9.24
N SER A 192 13.51 -20.99 -8.67
CA SER A 192 13.51 -21.19 -7.22
C SER A 192 13.96 -19.91 -6.53
N ALA A 193 13.40 -19.63 -5.36
CA ALA A 193 13.74 -18.44 -4.58
C ALA A 193 15.24 -18.38 -4.26
N LEU A 194 15.86 -19.53 -4.00
CA LEU A 194 17.30 -19.61 -3.71
C LEU A 194 18.15 -19.16 -4.91
N SER A 195 17.81 -19.61 -6.12
CA SER A 195 18.54 -19.23 -7.34
C SER A 195 18.29 -17.77 -7.74
N TYR A 196 17.05 -17.31 -7.61
CA TYR A 196 16.65 -15.94 -7.93
C TYR A 196 17.29 -14.89 -7.00
N LEU A 197 17.55 -15.27 -5.74
CA LEU A 197 18.16 -14.42 -4.71
C LEU A 197 19.66 -14.67 -4.53
N ASP A 198 20.33 -15.17 -5.57
CA ASP A 198 21.78 -15.40 -5.66
C ASP A 198 22.37 -16.26 -4.54
N ASN A 199 21.57 -17.15 -3.92
CA ASN A 199 22.02 -18.03 -2.85
C ASN A 199 22.76 -17.29 -1.71
N THR A 200 22.35 -16.05 -1.41
CA THR A 200 23.00 -15.26 -0.37
C THR A 200 22.77 -15.86 1.02
N ARG A 201 23.62 -15.52 1.99
CA ARG A 201 23.40 -15.89 3.40
C ARG A 201 22.04 -15.40 3.91
N PHE A 202 21.63 -14.18 3.52
CA PHE A 202 20.32 -13.63 3.89
C PHE A 202 19.16 -14.44 3.29
N ALA A 203 19.28 -14.89 2.03
CA ALA A 203 18.30 -15.76 1.42
C ALA A 203 18.17 -17.08 2.20
N ASN A 204 19.30 -17.76 2.42
CA ASN A 204 19.32 -19.04 3.13
C ASN A 204 18.82 -18.95 4.58
N GLU A 205 19.17 -17.91 5.33
CA GLU A 205 18.84 -17.88 6.76
C GLU A 205 17.53 -17.15 7.05
N VAL A 206 17.26 -16.02 6.36
CA VAL A 206 16.12 -15.15 6.68
C VAL A 206 14.92 -15.41 5.77
N VAL A 207 15.13 -15.44 4.45
CA VAL A 207 14.03 -15.65 3.51
C VAL A 207 13.49 -17.07 3.63
N GLU A 208 14.35 -18.06 3.83
CA GLU A 208 13.92 -19.43 4.08
C GLU A 208 13.09 -19.57 5.36
N ALA A 209 13.48 -18.89 6.44
CA ALA A 209 12.69 -18.89 7.67
C ALA A 209 11.27 -18.36 7.42
N ALA A 210 11.14 -17.34 6.57
CA ALA A 210 9.84 -16.82 6.15
C ALA A 210 9.06 -17.81 5.25
N THR A 211 9.70 -18.52 4.32
CA THR A 211 9.00 -19.49 3.47
C THR A 211 8.55 -20.72 4.26
N ARG A 212 9.38 -21.22 5.18
CA ARG A 212 9.04 -22.38 6.01
C ARG A 212 7.86 -22.07 6.94
N VAL A 213 7.82 -20.90 7.57
CA VAL A 213 6.68 -20.55 8.46
C VAL A 213 5.40 -20.21 7.70
N ASN A 214 5.48 -19.59 6.52
CA ASN A 214 4.29 -19.19 5.75
C ASN A 214 3.75 -20.31 4.86
N TYR A 215 4.62 -21.12 4.25
CA TYR A 215 4.25 -22.11 3.25
C TYR A 215 4.69 -23.55 3.56
N GLY A 216 5.47 -23.77 4.62
CA GLY A 216 6.04 -25.09 4.92
C GLY A 216 6.95 -25.58 3.80
N GLN A 217 7.69 -24.68 3.14
CA GLN A 217 8.51 -25.02 1.98
C GLN A 217 9.89 -24.37 2.08
N ASP A 218 10.90 -25.13 1.67
CA ASP A 218 12.29 -24.69 1.66
C ASP A 218 12.59 -23.81 0.45
N ILE A 219 13.52 -22.87 0.64
CA ILE A 219 13.84 -21.80 -0.31
C ILE A 219 14.37 -22.31 -1.67
N ASP A 220 14.93 -23.51 -1.72
CA ASP A 220 15.43 -24.15 -2.94
C ASP A 220 14.34 -24.87 -3.75
N SER A 221 13.18 -25.12 -3.14
CA SER A 221 12.04 -25.79 -3.77
C SER A 221 10.89 -24.84 -4.12
N ILE A 222 10.66 -23.80 -3.32
CA ILE A 222 9.66 -22.76 -3.57
C ILE A 222 10.13 -21.78 -4.66
N HIS A 223 9.22 -21.34 -5.53
CA HIS A 223 9.50 -20.32 -6.54
C HIS A 223 9.69 -18.94 -5.90
N ALA A 224 10.40 -18.04 -6.58
CA ALA A 224 10.77 -16.74 -6.04
C ALA A 224 9.57 -15.87 -5.62
N LEU A 225 8.47 -15.89 -6.39
CA LEU A 225 7.26 -15.11 -6.04
C LEU A 225 6.69 -15.49 -4.66
N GLY A 226 6.59 -16.78 -4.33
CA GLY A 226 6.09 -17.25 -3.03
C GLY A 226 7.00 -16.83 -1.87
N ALA A 227 8.31 -16.83 -2.10
CA ALA A 227 9.28 -16.34 -1.14
C ALA A 227 9.23 -14.83 -0.93
N LEU A 228 9.12 -14.06 -2.01
CA LEU A 228 9.02 -12.59 -1.93
C LEU A 228 7.73 -12.17 -1.21
N VAL A 229 6.61 -12.85 -1.45
CA VAL A 229 5.34 -12.60 -0.75
C VAL A 229 5.45 -12.94 0.74
N SER A 230 6.18 -14.00 1.11
CA SER A 230 6.46 -14.34 2.52
C SER A 230 7.23 -13.23 3.26
N MET A 231 7.95 -12.39 2.52
CA MET A 231 8.72 -11.26 3.04
C MET A 231 7.96 -9.92 2.99
N ALA A 232 6.75 -9.87 2.40
CA ALA A 232 6.09 -8.63 2.01
C ALA A 232 5.22 -7.97 3.08
N GLY A 233 4.55 -8.74 3.94
CA GLY A 233 3.47 -8.21 4.77
C GLY A 233 3.78 -7.66 6.15
N SER A 234 4.14 -6.39 6.37
CA SER A 234 4.27 -5.83 7.74
C SER A 234 2.91 -5.74 8.47
N ASN A 235 2.92 -5.74 9.82
CA ASN A 235 1.74 -5.54 10.67
C ASN A 235 0.58 -6.53 10.40
N GLY A 236 0.84 -7.83 10.61
CA GLY A 236 -0.19 -8.87 10.51
C GLY A 236 -1.43 -8.55 11.37
N MET A 237 -2.59 -8.59 10.73
CA MET A 237 -3.92 -8.37 11.30
C MET A 237 -4.70 -9.69 11.31
N SER A 238 -5.62 -9.81 12.25
CA SER A 238 -6.60 -10.89 12.28
C SER A 238 -7.92 -10.37 12.85
N VAL A 239 -9.03 -10.97 12.44
CA VAL A 239 -10.36 -10.64 12.96
C VAL A 239 -10.55 -11.26 14.33
N ASP A 240 -11.05 -10.47 15.28
CA ASP A 240 -11.45 -10.96 16.59
C ASP A 240 -12.49 -12.09 16.46
N GLY A 241 -12.28 -13.19 17.17
CA GLY A 241 -13.08 -14.41 17.03
C GLY A 241 -12.81 -15.25 15.77
N GLY A 242 -11.96 -14.78 14.85
CA GLY A 242 -11.43 -15.54 13.72
C GLY A 242 -11.75 -14.96 12.34
N ASN A 243 -10.80 -15.10 11.41
CA ASN A 243 -10.84 -14.65 10.02
C ASN A 243 -11.96 -15.32 9.22
N TRP A 244 -12.38 -16.54 9.59
CA TRP A 244 -13.43 -17.30 8.90
C TRP A 244 -14.79 -16.57 8.90
N ARG A 245 -15.00 -15.67 9.86
CA ARG A 245 -16.19 -14.82 9.98
C ARG A 245 -16.37 -13.88 8.78
N VAL A 246 -15.28 -13.48 8.12
CA VAL A 246 -15.34 -12.69 6.88
C VAL A 246 -16.03 -13.47 5.77
N PHE A 247 -15.69 -14.75 5.62
CA PHE A 247 -16.23 -15.62 4.58
C PHE A 247 -17.68 -16.02 4.86
N GLN A 248 -18.03 -16.23 6.13
CA GLN A 248 -19.43 -16.36 6.50
C GLN A 248 -20.21 -15.10 6.13
N ARG A 249 -19.66 -13.91 6.43
CA ARG A 249 -20.36 -12.65 6.15
C ARG A 249 -20.55 -12.39 4.65
N PHE A 250 -19.57 -12.77 3.82
CA PHE A 250 -19.76 -12.72 2.36
C PHE A 250 -20.99 -13.51 1.89
N LEU A 251 -21.24 -14.70 2.45
CA LEU A 251 -22.42 -15.50 2.11
C LEU A 251 -23.73 -14.88 2.61
N GLU A 252 -23.71 -14.33 3.83
CA GLU A 252 -24.89 -13.66 4.41
C GLU A 252 -25.32 -12.45 3.58
N GLU A 253 -24.36 -11.74 2.98
CA GLU A 253 -24.59 -10.54 2.15
C GLU A 253 -24.81 -10.86 0.66
N SER A 254 -24.68 -12.13 0.24
CA SER A 254 -24.78 -12.52 -1.18
C SER A 254 -26.18 -12.95 -1.63
N ASP A 255 -27.16 -13.04 -0.72
CA ASP A 255 -28.48 -13.63 -0.98
C ASP A 255 -28.43 -15.08 -1.54
N ALA A 256 -27.31 -15.78 -1.34
CA ALA A 256 -27.13 -17.12 -1.87
C ALA A 256 -27.79 -18.20 -1.01
N TYR A 257 -28.28 -19.26 -1.63
CA TYR A 257 -28.78 -20.44 -0.94
C TYR A 257 -27.61 -21.35 -0.56
N VAL A 258 -27.24 -21.32 0.72
CA VAL A 258 -26.10 -22.10 1.22
C VAL A 258 -26.56 -23.46 1.74
N HIS A 259 -26.02 -24.52 1.15
CA HIS A 259 -26.26 -25.91 1.47
C HIS A 259 -25.08 -26.47 2.28
N PHE A 260 -25.10 -26.21 3.60
CA PHE A 260 -24.13 -26.79 4.54
C PHE A 260 -24.36 -28.29 4.74
N GLY A 261 -23.27 -29.04 4.96
CA GLY A 261 -23.29 -30.50 5.11
C GLY A 261 -23.41 -31.27 3.79
N ASN A 262 -23.32 -30.58 2.64
CA ASN A 262 -23.51 -31.17 1.32
C ASN A 262 -22.17 -31.25 0.58
N GLU A 263 -21.53 -32.40 0.65
CA GLU A 263 -20.30 -32.68 -0.09
C GLU A 263 -20.61 -32.97 -1.57
N VAL A 264 -20.08 -32.16 -2.47
CA VAL A 264 -20.18 -32.40 -3.91
C VAL A 264 -19.15 -33.44 -4.32
N VAL A 265 -19.61 -34.52 -4.94
CA VAL A 265 -18.76 -35.64 -5.39
C VAL A 265 -18.57 -35.67 -6.90
N ASP A 266 -19.44 -35.00 -7.66
CA ASP A 266 -19.34 -34.97 -9.12
C ASP A 266 -20.09 -33.75 -9.72
N VAL A 267 -19.63 -33.30 -10.88
CA VAL A 267 -20.28 -32.25 -11.69
C VAL A 267 -20.26 -32.71 -13.14
N ARG A 268 -21.43 -32.76 -13.78
CA ARG A 268 -21.55 -33.28 -15.15
C ARG A 268 -22.29 -32.32 -16.07
N ARG A 269 -21.77 -32.15 -17.27
CA ARG A 269 -22.48 -31.51 -18.38
C ARG A 269 -23.61 -32.41 -18.85
N THR A 270 -24.77 -31.82 -19.09
CA THR A 270 -25.99 -32.49 -19.54
C THR A 270 -26.19 -32.32 -21.04
N GLU A 271 -27.11 -33.08 -21.64
CA GLU A 271 -27.44 -32.97 -23.06
C GLU A 271 -28.04 -31.61 -23.45
N GLU A 272 -28.60 -30.87 -22.47
CA GLU A 272 -29.15 -29.51 -22.63
C GLU A 272 -28.09 -28.42 -22.50
N ASP A 273 -26.81 -28.79 -22.50
CA ASP A 273 -25.67 -27.89 -22.35
C ASP A 273 -25.61 -27.14 -21.02
N LYS A 274 -26.24 -27.71 -19.99
CA LYS A 274 -26.22 -27.21 -18.60
C LYS A 274 -25.44 -28.15 -17.69
N TRP A 275 -25.11 -27.68 -16.51
CA TRP A 275 -24.38 -28.44 -15.50
C TRP A 275 -25.31 -29.03 -14.43
N ARG A 276 -25.00 -30.24 -13.99
CA ARG A 276 -25.67 -30.93 -12.89
C ARG A 276 -24.66 -31.27 -11.80
N VAL A 277 -24.99 -30.90 -10.57
CA VAL A 277 -24.18 -31.17 -9.38
C VAL A 277 -24.66 -32.48 -8.73
N TYR A 278 -23.74 -33.29 -8.22
CA TYR A 278 -24.05 -34.52 -7.50
C TYR A 278 -23.48 -34.42 -6.08
N VAL A 279 -24.37 -34.58 -5.10
CA VAL A 279 -24.04 -34.47 -3.68
C VAL A 279 -24.01 -35.86 -3.04
N ASP A 280 -23.03 -36.12 -2.19
CA ASP A 280 -22.93 -37.40 -1.48
C ASP A 280 -24.19 -37.68 -0.65
N GLY A 281 -24.62 -38.93 -0.62
CA GLY A 281 -25.84 -39.37 0.08
C GLY A 281 -27.17 -38.85 -0.49
N ILE A 282 -27.18 -37.84 -1.36
CA ILE A 282 -28.39 -37.25 -1.96
C ILE A 282 -28.51 -37.64 -3.45
N GLY A 283 -27.39 -37.67 -4.18
CA GLY A 283 -27.35 -37.90 -5.62
C GLY A 283 -27.46 -36.60 -6.42
N ALA A 284 -28.07 -36.67 -7.61
CA ALA A 284 -28.21 -35.54 -8.52
C ALA A 284 -29.09 -34.42 -7.94
N THR A 285 -28.64 -33.17 -8.05
CA THR A 285 -29.49 -31.99 -7.78
C THR A 285 -30.67 -31.93 -8.75
N ALA A 286 -31.82 -31.49 -8.26
CA ALA A 286 -33.01 -31.29 -9.10
C ALA A 286 -32.83 -30.11 -10.08
N ARG A 287 -32.12 -29.07 -9.63
CA ARG A 287 -31.78 -27.88 -10.43
C ARG A 287 -30.61 -28.20 -11.37
N LEU A 288 -30.72 -27.70 -12.60
CA LEU A 288 -29.62 -27.60 -13.56
C LEU A 288 -29.06 -26.17 -13.50
N TYR A 289 -27.75 -26.05 -13.64
CA TYR A 289 -27.02 -24.79 -13.52
C TYR A 289 -26.48 -24.35 -14.87
N ASP A 290 -26.55 -23.04 -15.13
CA ASP A 290 -25.92 -22.43 -16.30
C ASP A 290 -24.41 -22.32 -16.09
N TYR A 291 -23.98 -22.01 -14.87
CA TYR A 291 -22.58 -21.89 -14.49
C TYR A 291 -22.25 -22.68 -13.22
N VAL A 292 -21.04 -23.24 -13.15
CA VAL A 292 -20.48 -23.87 -11.94
C VAL A 292 -19.12 -23.27 -11.63
N ILE A 293 -18.92 -22.84 -10.39
CA ILE A 293 -17.66 -22.33 -9.87
C ILE A 293 -17.12 -23.33 -8.84
N LEU A 294 -16.00 -23.98 -9.17
CA LEU A 294 -15.30 -24.90 -8.28
C LEU A 294 -14.32 -24.11 -7.41
N ALA A 295 -14.57 -24.05 -6.10
CA ALA A 295 -13.78 -23.31 -5.12
C ALA A 295 -13.20 -24.23 -4.03
N ALA A 296 -12.80 -25.43 -4.45
CA ALA A 296 -12.11 -26.42 -3.64
C ALA A 296 -11.07 -27.15 -4.52
N PRO A 297 -9.97 -27.68 -3.94
CA PRO A 297 -8.99 -28.45 -4.71
C PRO A 297 -9.64 -29.61 -5.45
N VAL A 298 -9.43 -29.71 -6.77
CA VAL A 298 -10.01 -30.79 -7.60
C VAL A 298 -8.94 -31.75 -8.12
N PRO A 299 -9.21 -33.07 -8.16
CA PRO A 299 -8.25 -34.07 -8.63
C PRO A 299 -7.80 -33.88 -10.09
N LEU A 300 -8.59 -33.17 -10.90
CA LEU A 300 -8.33 -32.94 -12.32
C LEU A 300 -6.93 -32.37 -12.61
N PHE A 301 -6.46 -31.47 -11.74
CA PHE A 301 -5.18 -30.78 -11.93
C PHE A 301 -4.03 -31.40 -11.13
N GLN A 302 -4.30 -32.40 -10.29
CA GLN A 302 -3.30 -33.15 -9.50
C GLN A 302 -2.27 -32.27 -8.76
N VAL A 303 -2.68 -31.08 -8.31
CA VAL A 303 -1.78 -30.15 -7.61
C VAL A 303 -1.42 -30.77 -6.25
N PRO A 304 -0.13 -31.03 -5.97
CA PRO A 304 0.28 -31.59 -4.69
C PRO A 304 0.25 -30.50 -3.61
N TYR A 305 -0.20 -30.86 -2.41
CA TYR A 305 -0.32 -29.95 -1.27
C TYR A 305 0.60 -30.38 -0.14
N VAL A 306 1.14 -29.39 0.58
CA VAL A 306 1.85 -29.55 1.84
C VAL A 306 0.89 -30.09 2.90
N ASP A 307 1.25 -31.23 3.49
CA ASP A 307 0.63 -31.76 4.69
C ASP A 307 1.18 -31.04 5.92
N LEU A 308 0.53 -29.94 6.29
CA LEU A 308 0.94 -29.14 7.44
C LEU A 308 0.25 -29.67 8.70
N HIS A 309 1.05 -30.14 9.65
CA HIS A 309 0.62 -30.55 10.97
C HIS A 309 0.70 -29.38 11.94
N VAL A 310 -0.45 -29.02 12.51
CA VAL A 310 -0.62 -27.95 13.50
C VAL A 310 -0.86 -28.59 14.86
N THR A 311 0.05 -28.35 15.80
CA THR A 311 -0.13 -28.73 17.21
C THR A 311 -0.32 -27.48 18.05
N LEU A 312 -1.51 -27.32 18.63
CA LEU A 312 -1.82 -26.30 19.62
C LEU A 312 -1.70 -26.88 21.02
N VAL A 313 -1.09 -26.13 21.93
CA VAL A 313 -0.85 -26.56 23.31
C VAL A 313 -1.28 -25.45 24.26
N ALA A 314 -2.10 -25.76 25.26
CA ALA A 314 -2.27 -24.88 26.42
C ALA A 314 -1.28 -25.31 27.50
N THR A 315 -0.43 -24.38 27.95
CA THR A 315 0.65 -24.65 28.89
C THR A 315 0.77 -23.54 29.93
N ASN A 316 1.07 -23.90 31.18
CA ASN A 316 1.38 -22.92 32.22
C ASN A 316 2.86 -22.48 32.20
N ALA A 317 3.68 -23.10 31.36
CA ALA A 317 5.07 -22.73 31.18
C ALA A 317 5.14 -21.43 30.38
N SER A 318 5.80 -20.40 30.92
CA SER A 318 6.01 -19.13 30.23
C SER A 318 7.20 -19.15 29.25
N SER A 319 7.96 -20.25 29.22
CA SER A 319 9.07 -20.48 28.30
C SER A 319 9.34 -21.98 28.15
N TYR A 320 10.19 -22.33 27.18
CA TYR A 320 10.63 -23.69 26.91
C TYR A 320 11.44 -24.26 28.08
N ALA A 321 11.37 -25.57 28.28
CA ALA A 321 12.25 -26.24 29.22
C ALA A 321 13.72 -26.16 28.77
N ALA A 322 14.63 -26.11 29.75
CA ALA A 322 16.06 -26.11 29.50
C ALA A 322 16.45 -27.37 28.72
N ASP A 323 17.23 -27.19 27.64
CA ASP A 323 17.72 -28.26 26.78
C ASP A 323 16.62 -29.06 26.04
N ALA A 324 15.37 -28.57 26.02
CA ALA A 324 14.28 -29.20 25.28
C ALA A 324 14.52 -29.26 23.77
N ILE A 325 15.19 -28.24 23.24
CA ILE A 325 15.72 -28.20 21.88
C ILE A 325 17.22 -27.95 22.01
N HIS A 326 18.02 -28.69 21.26
CA HIS A 326 19.48 -28.56 21.32
C HIS A 326 19.92 -27.13 20.94
N GLY A 327 20.76 -26.50 21.76
CA GLY A 327 21.41 -25.23 21.40
C GLY A 327 20.58 -23.94 21.48
N ILE A 328 19.33 -23.99 21.98
CA ILE A 328 18.50 -22.78 22.18
C ILE A 328 18.81 -22.00 23.48
N GLY A 329 19.63 -22.58 24.37
CA GLY A 329 20.09 -21.92 25.59
C GLY A 329 18.99 -21.69 26.65
N ARG A 330 19.26 -20.78 27.60
CA ARG A 330 18.33 -20.39 28.68
C ARG A 330 17.63 -19.08 28.29
N ASN A 331 16.30 -19.07 28.31
CA ASN A 331 15.40 -17.99 27.86
C ASN A 331 15.38 -17.76 26.33
N PRO A 332 14.96 -18.75 25.54
CA PRO A 332 14.82 -18.58 24.10
C PRO A 332 13.72 -17.57 23.74
N PRO A 333 13.76 -16.97 22.54
CA PRO A 333 12.67 -16.15 22.04
C PRO A 333 11.32 -16.88 22.00
N SER A 334 10.23 -16.18 22.27
CA SER A 334 8.86 -16.72 22.28
C SER A 334 8.39 -17.30 20.94
N MET A 335 9.06 -16.93 19.85
CA MET A 335 8.86 -17.51 18.53
C MET A 335 10.17 -18.11 18.00
N LEU A 336 10.13 -19.40 17.70
CA LEU A 336 11.22 -20.13 17.05
C LEU A 336 10.87 -20.35 15.59
N LEU A 337 11.76 -19.89 14.71
CA LEU A 337 11.70 -20.11 13.28
C LEU A 337 12.85 -21.00 12.86
N THR A 338 12.70 -21.68 11.73
CA THR A 338 13.70 -22.62 11.26
C THR A 338 14.24 -22.25 9.89
N THR A 339 15.52 -22.49 9.66
CA THR A 339 16.16 -22.53 8.34
C THR A 339 16.82 -23.90 8.19
N ASP A 340 16.58 -24.57 7.07
CA ASP A 340 17.17 -25.89 6.79
C ASP A 340 18.52 -25.77 6.05
N PHE A 341 19.07 -24.56 5.95
CA PHE A 341 20.34 -24.27 5.30
C PHE A 341 21.48 -25.21 5.71
N ARG A 342 21.64 -25.50 7.01
CA ARG A 342 22.70 -26.42 7.46
C ARG A 342 22.53 -27.81 6.89
N HIS A 343 21.30 -28.34 6.88
CA HIS A 343 20.99 -29.64 6.28
C HIS A 343 21.37 -29.65 4.80
N ARG A 344 20.96 -28.63 4.03
CA ARG A 344 21.36 -28.47 2.61
C ARG A 344 22.86 -28.44 2.37
N GLU A 345 23.66 -27.85 3.26
CA GLU A 345 25.13 -27.84 3.09
C GLU A 345 25.80 -29.22 3.22
N GLY A 346 25.10 -30.26 3.71
CA GLY A 346 25.59 -31.64 3.80
C GLY A 346 26.63 -31.89 4.90
N GLY A 347 26.57 -33.07 5.55
CA GLY A 347 27.53 -33.51 6.58
C GLY A 347 26.95 -34.55 7.57
N PRO A 348 27.79 -35.23 8.37
CA PRO A 348 27.31 -36.22 9.35
C PRO A 348 26.46 -35.55 10.45
N GLY A 349 25.27 -36.11 10.74
CA GLY A 349 24.38 -35.61 11.79
C GLY A 349 23.42 -34.48 11.37
N LYS A 350 23.46 -34.06 10.10
CA LYS A 350 22.59 -33.01 9.56
C LYS A 350 21.28 -33.62 9.04
N GLN A 351 20.27 -33.73 9.88
CA GLN A 351 18.90 -34.16 9.51
C GLN A 351 18.00 -32.95 9.23
N PRO A 352 16.94 -33.09 8.42
CA PRO A 352 15.92 -32.07 8.29
C PRO A 352 15.33 -31.71 9.65
N LEU A 353 14.98 -30.44 9.84
CA LEU A 353 14.35 -29.99 11.07
C LEU A 353 12.92 -30.54 11.18
N SER A 354 12.58 -31.08 12.35
CA SER A 354 11.27 -31.71 12.61
C SER A 354 10.11 -30.73 12.78
N PHE A 355 10.35 -29.44 12.55
CA PHE A 355 9.35 -28.37 12.65
C PHE A 355 9.71 -27.18 11.77
N ASN A 356 8.69 -26.44 11.36
CA ASN A 356 8.82 -25.18 10.63
C ASN A 356 8.88 -24.00 11.61
N SER A 357 8.02 -23.99 12.63
CA SER A 357 8.00 -22.97 13.68
C SER A 357 7.36 -23.44 14.99
N ILE A 358 7.69 -22.77 16.09
CA ILE A 358 7.03 -22.88 17.40
C ILE A 358 6.77 -21.46 17.91
N ASN A 359 5.54 -21.13 18.27
CA ASN A 359 5.17 -19.77 18.64
C ASN A 359 4.22 -19.73 19.83
N TYR A 360 4.55 -18.93 20.85
CA TYR A 360 3.60 -18.50 21.88
C TYR A 360 2.66 -17.44 21.26
N VAL A 361 1.43 -17.85 20.92
CA VAL A 361 0.51 -17.04 20.09
C VAL A 361 -0.26 -16.03 20.94
N GLN A 362 -0.84 -16.50 22.04
CA GLN A 362 -1.73 -15.72 22.89
C GLN A 362 -1.83 -16.37 24.27
N LYS A 363 -2.48 -15.69 25.20
CA LYS A 363 -2.97 -16.32 26.43
C LYS A 363 -4.16 -17.21 26.11
N ALA A 364 -4.31 -18.30 26.86
CA ALA A 364 -5.46 -19.19 26.69
C ALA A 364 -6.77 -18.47 27.04
N LYS A 365 -6.70 -17.55 28.02
CA LYS A 365 -7.81 -16.69 28.41
C LYS A 365 -7.28 -15.29 28.70
N SER A 366 -7.86 -14.30 28.03
CA SER A 366 -7.46 -12.89 28.10
C SER A 366 -7.42 -12.32 29.53
N ASP A 367 -8.30 -12.81 30.42
CA ASP A 367 -8.40 -12.39 31.83
C ASP A 367 -7.60 -13.25 32.83
N SER A 368 -6.81 -14.23 32.37
CA SER A 368 -6.01 -15.11 33.23
C SER A 368 -4.50 -15.00 32.93
N GLU A 369 -3.68 -15.19 33.97
CA GLU A 369 -2.22 -15.27 33.87
C GLU A 369 -1.72 -16.72 33.85
N ASP A 370 -2.62 -17.70 33.85
CA ASP A 370 -2.27 -19.07 34.24
C ASP A 370 -1.80 -19.96 33.07
N GLU A 371 -2.22 -19.66 31.84
CA GLU A 371 -1.95 -20.51 30.67
C GLU A 371 -1.70 -19.73 29.37
N TRP A 372 -0.75 -20.21 28.59
CA TRP A 372 -0.36 -19.74 27.26
C TRP A 372 -0.78 -20.74 26.19
N ILE A 373 -1.13 -20.25 25.00
CA ILE A 373 -1.31 -21.05 23.81
C ILE A 373 -0.03 -21.04 22.98
N VAL A 374 0.56 -22.21 22.78
CA VAL A 374 1.69 -22.42 21.89
C VAL A 374 1.21 -23.15 20.63
N LYS A 375 1.63 -22.67 19.47
CA LYS A 375 1.35 -23.26 18.16
C LYS A 375 2.64 -23.77 17.54
N ILE A 376 2.61 -25.01 17.09
CA ILE A 376 3.73 -25.69 16.44
C ILE A 376 3.31 -26.09 15.04
N PHE A 377 4.14 -25.76 14.06
CA PHE A 377 4.01 -26.22 12.68
C PHE A 377 5.10 -27.23 12.35
N SER A 378 4.70 -28.36 11.77
CA SER A 378 5.61 -29.39 11.26
C SER A 378 5.03 -30.03 9.99
N GLU A 379 5.89 -30.62 9.18
CA GLU A 379 5.49 -31.40 7.99
C GLU A 379 5.46 -32.91 8.27
N GLU A 380 6.08 -33.35 9.36
CA GLU A 380 6.15 -34.76 9.74
C GLU A 380 4.91 -35.17 10.56
N PRO A 381 4.19 -36.26 10.18
CA PRO A 381 2.94 -36.65 10.82
C PRO A 381 3.10 -37.19 12.25
N ASP A 382 4.28 -37.74 12.56
CA ASP A 382 4.62 -38.31 13.87
C ASP A 382 5.42 -37.34 14.76
N ALA A 383 5.62 -36.09 14.32
CA ALA A 383 6.30 -35.08 15.12
C ALA A 383 5.39 -34.52 16.22
N TRP A 384 6.00 -34.07 17.31
CA TRP A 384 5.30 -33.41 18.43
C TRP A 384 4.23 -34.26 19.09
N ARG A 385 4.56 -35.52 19.39
CA ARG A 385 3.72 -36.42 20.22
C ARG A 385 3.66 -35.89 21.65
N ASP A 386 2.79 -36.49 22.46
CA ASP A 386 2.60 -36.03 23.84
C ASP A 386 3.93 -36.08 24.62
N GLU A 387 4.79 -37.06 24.38
CA GLU A 387 6.12 -37.12 24.99
C GLU A 387 7.01 -35.92 24.59
N ASP A 388 7.01 -35.54 23.32
CA ASP A 388 7.81 -34.44 22.78
C ASP A 388 7.29 -33.08 23.29
N VAL A 389 5.96 -32.90 23.31
CA VAL A 389 5.29 -31.70 23.86
C VAL A 389 5.54 -31.59 25.36
N ASN A 390 5.43 -32.69 26.10
CA ASN A 390 5.72 -32.72 27.53
C ASN A 390 7.19 -32.38 27.79
N ALA A 391 8.12 -32.93 27.00
CA ALA A 391 9.53 -32.59 27.12
C ALA A 391 9.77 -31.10 26.83
N LEU A 392 9.10 -30.54 25.81
CA LEU A 392 9.22 -29.13 25.43
C LEU A 392 8.91 -28.17 26.59
N PHE A 393 7.93 -28.52 27.44
CA PHE A 393 7.48 -27.68 28.55
C PHE A 393 7.88 -28.20 29.94
N GLY A 394 8.80 -29.18 30.02
CA GLY A 394 9.37 -29.62 31.30
C GLY A 394 8.51 -30.61 32.08
N GLY A 395 7.58 -31.29 31.41
CA GLY A 395 6.79 -32.41 31.91
C GLY A 395 5.28 -32.22 31.70
N ALA A 396 4.55 -33.33 31.77
CA ALA A 396 3.10 -33.37 31.54
C ALA A 396 2.29 -32.50 32.50
N GLN A 397 2.83 -32.19 33.69
CA GLN A 397 2.18 -31.31 34.66
C GLN A 397 2.06 -29.85 34.20
N ASN A 398 2.83 -29.45 33.18
CA ASN A 398 2.79 -28.09 32.63
C ASN A 398 1.90 -27.99 31.39
N VAL A 399 1.48 -29.13 30.83
CA VAL A 399 0.66 -29.21 29.62
C VAL A 399 -0.78 -29.52 30.02
N GLY A 400 -1.67 -28.55 29.83
CA GLY A 400 -3.07 -28.70 30.20
C GLY A 400 -3.95 -29.21 29.05
N TRP A 401 -3.66 -28.79 27.82
CA TRP A 401 -4.42 -29.20 26.63
C TRP A 401 -3.52 -29.34 25.42
N THR A 402 -3.86 -30.26 24.52
CA THR A 402 -3.20 -30.40 23.22
C THR A 402 -4.24 -30.70 22.15
N HIS A 403 -4.15 -30.01 21.02
CA HIS A 403 -4.99 -30.23 19.85
C HIS A 403 -4.11 -30.36 18.62
N ARG A 404 -4.37 -31.38 17.81
CA ARG A 404 -3.61 -31.68 16.58
C ARG A 404 -4.55 -31.62 15.39
N HIS A 405 -4.13 -30.91 14.35
CA HIS A 405 -4.87 -30.77 13.11
C HIS A 405 -3.92 -30.89 11.92
N THR A 406 -4.37 -31.51 10.83
CA THR A 406 -3.58 -31.60 9.59
C THR A 406 -4.33 -30.89 8.47
N PHE A 407 -3.63 -29.97 7.81
CA PHE A 407 -4.12 -29.28 6.62
C PHE A 407 -3.44 -29.80 5.37
N LYS A 408 -4.22 -29.91 4.28
CA LYS A 408 -3.69 -29.64 2.93
C LYS A 408 -3.56 -28.12 2.80
N ALA A 409 -2.50 -27.56 3.36
CA ALA A 409 -2.44 -26.13 3.67
C ALA A 409 -2.26 -25.28 2.41
N TYR A 410 -1.21 -25.59 1.64
CA TYR A 410 -0.81 -24.85 0.46
C TYR A 410 -0.37 -25.83 -0.62
N PRO A 411 -0.54 -25.51 -1.91
CA PRO A 411 0.12 -26.29 -2.94
C PRO A 411 1.63 -26.13 -2.84
N TYR A 412 2.38 -27.11 -3.34
CA TYR A 412 3.80 -26.91 -3.56
C TYR A 412 3.99 -25.86 -4.66
N LEU A 413 4.61 -24.76 -4.27
CA LEU A 413 4.85 -23.58 -5.10
C LEU A 413 6.14 -23.78 -5.89
N THR A 414 6.22 -24.86 -6.67
CA THR A 414 7.44 -25.21 -7.41
C THR A 414 7.65 -24.30 -8.62
N PRO A 415 8.89 -23.98 -9.01
CA PRO A 415 9.18 -23.21 -10.21
C PRO A 415 8.51 -23.79 -11.47
N HIS A 416 7.79 -22.95 -12.20
CA HIS A 416 7.12 -23.31 -13.44
C HIS A 416 7.97 -22.87 -14.64
N SER A 417 8.38 -23.80 -15.50
CA SER A 417 9.10 -23.40 -16.71
C SER A 417 8.22 -22.52 -17.61
N ALA A 418 8.77 -21.42 -18.14
CA ALA A 418 8.13 -20.58 -19.16
C ALA A 418 7.67 -21.37 -20.41
N SER A 419 8.20 -22.58 -20.62
CA SER A 419 7.82 -23.49 -21.71
C SER A 419 6.74 -24.51 -21.36
N ASN A 420 6.25 -24.55 -20.11
CA ASN A 420 5.31 -25.57 -19.62
C ASN A 420 4.21 -24.95 -18.72
N THR A 421 3.59 -23.88 -19.20
CA THR A 421 2.41 -23.23 -18.59
C THR A 421 1.17 -24.12 -18.57
N THR A 422 1.19 -25.26 -19.28
CA THR A 422 0.20 -26.33 -19.25
C THR A 422 0.03 -27.02 -17.89
N GLN A 423 0.86 -26.72 -16.89
CA GLN A 423 0.71 -27.22 -15.51
C GLN A 423 -0.14 -26.31 -14.60
N LEU A 424 -0.36 -25.04 -14.97
CA LEU A 424 -1.23 -24.17 -14.18
C LEU A 424 -2.70 -24.45 -14.52
N PRO A 425 -3.57 -24.63 -13.52
CA PRO A 425 -5.00 -24.75 -13.77
C PRO A 425 -5.55 -23.49 -14.47
N PRO A 426 -6.47 -23.63 -15.44
CA PRO A 426 -7.18 -22.49 -16.00
C PRO A 426 -8.25 -21.97 -15.04
N PHE A 427 -8.63 -20.70 -15.18
CA PHE A 427 -9.80 -20.14 -14.51
C PHE A 427 -11.11 -20.64 -15.13
N GLU A 428 -11.13 -20.87 -16.45
CA GLU A 428 -12.25 -21.49 -17.18
C GLU A 428 -11.82 -22.89 -17.66
N ILE A 429 -12.41 -23.95 -17.10
CA ILE A 429 -12.11 -25.35 -17.44
C ILE A 429 -12.82 -25.75 -18.74
N ASP A 430 -14.10 -25.40 -18.83
CA ASP A 430 -15.00 -25.66 -19.97
C ASP A 430 -16.06 -24.54 -19.97
N ASP A 431 -16.90 -24.49 -21.00
CA ASP A 431 -17.95 -23.49 -21.10
C ASP A 431 -18.90 -23.54 -19.90
N GLY A 432 -18.85 -22.49 -19.10
CA GLY A 432 -19.62 -22.35 -17.86
C GLY A 432 -19.12 -23.17 -16.67
N LEU A 433 -17.91 -23.73 -16.73
CA LEU A 433 -17.24 -24.40 -15.61
C LEU A 433 -15.94 -23.68 -15.26
N PHE A 434 -15.89 -23.11 -14.05
CA PHE A 434 -14.78 -22.25 -13.60
C PHE A 434 -14.06 -22.83 -12.38
N TYR A 435 -12.81 -22.43 -12.16
CA TYR A 435 -11.96 -22.92 -11.07
C TYR A 435 -11.23 -21.82 -10.32
N VAL A 436 -11.64 -21.55 -9.08
CA VAL A 436 -11.10 -20.46 -8.26
C VAL A 436 -9.69 -20.74 -7.78
N ASN A 437 -9.36 -21.99 -7.44
CA ASN A 437 -8.04 -22.32 -6.89
C ASN A 437 -6.93 -22.31 -7.97
N ALA A 438 -7.18 -21.78 -9.18
CA ALA A 438 -6.20 -21.60 -10.24
C ALA A 438 -5.03 -20.68 -9.87
N MET A 439 -5.22 -19.75 -8.93
CA MET A 439 -4.14 -18.89 -8.43
C MET A 439 -3.28 -19.55 -7.33
N GLU A 440 -3.74 -20.64 -6.71
CA GLU A 440 -3.02 -21.21 -5.58
C GLU A 440 -1.58 -21.65 -5.91
N PRO A 441 -1.29 -22.25 -7.08
CA PRO A 441 0.09 -22.61 -7.44
C PRO A 441 1.03 -21.40 -7.61
N MET A 442 0.48 -20.18 -7.66
CA MET A 442 1.28 -18.93 -7.67
C MET A 442 1.42 -18.37 -6.25
N ILE A 443 0.29 -18.15 -5.58
CA ILE A 443 0.22 -17.55 -4.25
C ILE A 443 -1.08 -18.05 -3.61
N SER A 444 -0.98 -18.84 -2.54
CA SER A 444 -2.15 -19.38 -1.81
C SER A 444 -2.42 -18.59 -0.54
N THR A 445 -3.33 -17.62 -0.60
CA THR A 445 -3.73 -16.78 0.53
C THR A 445 -5.24 -16.51 0.51
N MET A 446 -5.80 -16.03 1.63
CA MET A 446 -7.19 -15.55 1.66
C MET A 446 -7.44 -14.48 0.58
N GLU A 447 -6.49 -13.57 0.40
CA GLU A 447 -6.61 -12.48 -0.56
C GLU A 447 -6.59 -12.97 -2.02
N THR A 448 -5.63 -13.81 -2.38
CA THR A 448 -5.49 -14.29 -3.76
C THR A 448 -6.70 -15.12 -4.20
N GLU A 449 -7.33 -15.86 -3.29
CA GLU A 449 -8.59 -16.54 -3.56
C GLU A 449 -9.74 -15.56 -3.83
N THR A 450 -9.81 -14.41 -3.13
CA THR A 450 -10.81 -13.37 -3.44
C THR A 450 -10.55 -12.68 -4.79
N LEU A 451 -9.28 -12.50 -5.16
CA LEU A 451 -8.92 -11.95 -6.48
C LEU A 451 -9.26 -12.92 -7.61
N SER A 452 -8.98 -14.21 -7.40
CA SER A 452 -9.35 -15.28 -8.32
C SER A 452 -10.86 -15.35 -8.51
N ALA A 453 -11.61 -15.31 -7.40
CA ALA A 453 -13.06 -15.26 -7.44
C ALA A 453 -13.58 -14.06 -8.26
N ARG A 454 -12.99 -12.87 -8.04
CA ARG A 454 -13.35 -11.67 -8.81
C ARG A 454 -13.05 -11.82 -10.31
N ASN A 455 -11.92 -12.44 -10.67
CA ASN A 455 -11.61 -12.73 -12.07
C ASN A 455 -12.67 -13.65 -12.71
N ILE A 456 -13.08 -14.71 -12.01
CA ILE A 456 -14.15 -15.61 -12.48
C ILE A 456 -15.49 -14.90 -12.59
N VAL A 457 -15.84 -14.05 -11.63
CA VAL A 457 -17.04 -13.21 -11.73
C VAL A 457 -16.98 -12.32 -12.96
N GLY A 458 -15.79 -11.81 -13.33
CA GLY A 458 -15.58 -11.11 -14.60
C GLY A 458 -15.90 -11.97 -15.83
N LEU A 459 -15.40 -13.21 -15.88
CA LEU A 459 -15.71 -14.15 -16.97
C LEU A 459 -17.20 -14.47 -17.06
N VAL A 460 -17.87 -14.68 -15.93
CA VAL A 460 -19.32 -14.91 -15.87
C VAL A 460 -20.09 -13.67 -16.33
N ALA A 461 -19.67 -12.49 -15.87
CA ALA A 461 -20.25 -11.20 -16.21
C ALA A 461 -20.15 -10.91 -17.72
N GLU A 462 -19.04 -11.27 -18.38
CA GLU A 462 -18.91 -11.18 -19.83
C GLU A 462 -19.93 -12.06 -20.55
N LYS A 463 -20.13 -13.31 -20.10
CA LYS A 463 -21.15 -14.21 -20.69
C LYS A 463 -22.57 -13.71 -20.46
N LEU A 464 -22.82 -12.99 -19.36
CA LEU A 464 -24.10 -12.36 -19.04
C LEU A 464 -24.28 -10.97 -19.67
N ASN A 465 -23.28 -10.46 -20.41
CA ASN A 465 -23.26 -9.11 -20.97
C ASN A 465 -23.44 -8.00 -19.93
N TYR A 466 -22.92 -8.20 -18.72
CA TYR A 466 -22.92 -7.17 -17.70
C TYR A 466 -21.97 -6.04 -18.09
N SER A 467 -22.49 -4.81 -18.04
CA SER A 467 -21.76 -3.60 -18.41
C SER A 467 -21.26 -2.81 -17.20
N LYS A 468 -21.74 -3.17 -16.00
CA LYS A 468 -21.39 -2.51 -14.73
C LYS A 468 -20.83 -3.51 -13.74
N GLY A 469 -19.98 -3.05 -12.84
CA GLY A 469 -19.92 -3.65 -11.51
C GLY A 469 -19.03 -4.87 -11.30
N TRP A 470 -18.57 -5.57 -12.33
CA TRP A 470 -17.59 -6.66 -12.11
C TRP A 470 -16.15 -6.13 -12.10
N LYS A 471 -15.84 -5.16 -12.98
CA LYS A 471 -14.57 -4.40 -12.97
C LYS A 471 -14.46 -3.53 -11.71
N ASP A 472 -15.61 -3.10 -11.21
CA ASP A 472 -15.80 -2.23 -10.04
C ASP A 472 -16.41 -2.96 -8.84
N ALA A 473 -16.38 -4.31 -8.77
CA ALA A 473 -17.08 -5.10 -7.74
C ALA A 473 -16.64 -4.80 -6.29
N CYS A 474 -15.62 -3.96 -6.14
CA CYS A 474 -15.16 -3.39 -4.89
C CYS A 474 -15.74 -1.99 -4.61
N VAL A 475 -16.71 -1.46 -5.34
CA VAL A 475 -17.40 -0.18 -5.08
C VAL A 475 -18.87 -0.47 -4.73
N THR A 476 -19.33 0.09 -3.61
CA THR A 476 -20.66 -0.15 -3.01
C THR A 476 -21.83 0.18 -3.96
N GLU A 477 -23.01 -0.39 -3.68
CA GLU A 477 -24.26 -0.40 -4.48
C GLU A 477 -24.84 0.94 -4.97
N ASN A 478 -24.20 2.10 -4.73
CA ASN A 478 -24.79 3.40 -5.02
C ASN A 478 -24.12 4.22 -6.12
N GLY A 479 -23.20 3.69 -6.93
CA GLY A 479 -22.68 4.40 -8.12
C GLY A 479 -22.13 5.82 -7.89
N SER A 480 -21.98 6.21 -6.62
CA SER A 480 -21.38 7.44 -6.12
C SER A 480 -20.41 6.99 -5.03
N ALA A 481 -19.19 7.53 -5.10
CA ALA A 481 -18.20 7.39 -4.05
C ALA A 481 -18.74 8.06 -2.78
N ARG A 482 -19.47 7.32 -1.96
CA ARG A 482 -19.89 7.80 -0.64
C ARG A 482 -18.72 7.64 0.33
N ASP A 483 -18.14 8.79 0.67
CA ASP A 483 -17.69 9.20 2.00
C ASP A 483 -17.12 8.11 2.93
N TRP A 484 -15.79 8.04 2.98
CA TRP A 484 -15.00 7.11 3.79
C TRP A 484 -14.65 7.65 5.19
N SER A 485 -15.29 8.72 5.66
CA SER A 485 -15.01 9.36 6.96
C SER A 485 -15.69 8.72 8.17
N ARG A 486 -16.59 7.74 7.99
CA ARG A 486 -17.36 7.15 9.09
C ARG A 486 -16.64 5.97 9.75
N PHE A 487 -16.54 6.04 11.08
CA PHE A 487 -16.15 4.94 11.98
C PHE A 487 -14.65 4.75 12.24
N LYS A 488 -13.96 5.86 12.55
CA LYS A 488 -12.99 5.85 13.66
C LYS A 488 -13.72 6.21 14.95
N ASN A 489 -14.27 5.22 15.65
CA ASN A 489 -14.39 5.18 17.12
C ASN A 489 -15.31 4.02 17.52
N GLY A 490 -14.73 3.04 18.21
CA GLY A 490 -15.49 1.98 18.86
C GLY A 490 -16.39 2.56 19.94
N ASN A 491 -17.69 2.54 19.69
CA ASN A 491 -18.76 2.19 20.63
C ASN A 491 -20.12 2.55 20.02
N ALA A 492 -20.90 1.56 19.60
CA ALA A 492 -22.35 1.67 19.62
C ALA A 492 -23.01 0.28 19.59
N SER A 493 -23.39 -0.19 20.78
CA SER A 493 -24.53 -1.10 20.92
C SER A 493 -25.79 -0.45 20.34
N LEU A 494 -26.63 -1.20 19.62
CA LEU A 494 -28.03 -1.49 20.02
C LEU A 494 -28.86 -2.23 18.96
N SER A 495 -29.47 -3.33 19.42
CA SER A 495 -30.87 -3.72 19.22
C SER A 495 -31.37 -4.08 17.80
N ARG A 496 -31.64 -5.38 17.59
CA ARG A 496 -33.03 -5.87 17.43
C ARG A 496 -33.19 -7.37 17.74
N THR A 497 -33.97 -7.61 18.79
CA THR A 497 -34.81 -8.77 19.12
C THR A 497 -34.67 -10.07 18.28
N THR A 498 -34.01 -11.06 18.86
CA THR A 498 -34.55 -12.44 18.93
C THR A 498 -34.46 -12.90 20.39
N LYS A 499 -35.57 -13.42 20.92
CA LYS A 499 -35.72 -13.81 22.33
C LYS A 499 -34.90 -15.06 22.64
N PHE A 500 -33.97 -14.98 23.59
CA PHE A 500 -33.64 -16.07 24.53
C PHE A 500 -33.24 -15.45 25.89
N GLU A 501 -33.74 -16.04 26.98
CA GLU A 501 -33.75 -15.50 28.34
C GLU A 501 -32.35 -15.37 28.99
N GLU A 502 -32.19 -14.28 29.76
CA GLU A 502 -31.01 -13.89 30.53
C GLU A 502 -30.75 -14.78 31.76
N ALA A 503 -29.48 -14.86 32.18
CA ALA A 503 -29.13 -14.78 33.60
C ALA A 503 -27.88 -13.88 33.79
N LYS A 504 -28.10 -12.67 34.32
CA LYS A 504 -27.07 -11.68 34.70
C LYS A 504 -26.39 -12.04 36.02
N VAL A 505 -25.08 -11.86 36.10
CA VAL A 505 -24.35 -11.60 37.35
C VAL A 505 -23.37 -10.44 37.12
N THR A 506 -23.49 -9.39 37.93
CA THR A 506 -22.69 -8.16 37.90
C THR A 506 -21.51 -8.23 38.87
N HIS A 507 -20.29 -7.91 38.43
CA HIS A 507 -19.22 -7.41 39.33
C HIS A 507 -18.24 -6.45 38.62
N HIS A 508 -17.92 -5.35 39.29
CA HIS A 508 -16.91 -4.35 38.92
C HIS A 508 -15.49 -4.86 39.21
N PRO A 509 -14.47 -4.50 38.40
CA PRO A 509 -13.09 -4.46 38.86
C PRO A 509 -12.58 -3.02 39.03
N THR A 510 -11.97 -2.80 40.18
CA THR A 510 -11.27 -1.60 40.63
C THR A 510 -9.91 -1.40 39.96
N ALA A 511 -9.51 -0.14 39.85
CA ALA A 511 -8.21 0.32 39.38
C ALA A 511 -7.02 -0.27 40.17
N LYS A 512 -6.16 -1.03 39.46
CA LYS A 512 -4.70 -1.13 39.63
C LYS A 512 -4.18 -2.24 38.71
N ASP A 513 -3.62 -1.84 37.57
CA ASP A 513 -2.54 -2.50 36.80
C ASP A 513 -2.65 -2.09 35.33
N LYS A 514 -2.07 -0.93 35.02
CA LYS A 514 -1.80 -0.49 33.64
C LYS A 514 -0.36 -0.02 33.57
N ARG A 515 0.56 -0.98 33.44
CA ARG A 515 1.92 -0.77 32.90
C ARG A 515 2.25 -1.98 32.03
N LEU A 516 2.86 -1.68 30.89
CA LEU A 516 3.24 -2.56 29.76
C LEU A 516 2.07 -3.04 28.90
N ARG A 517 2.04 -2.59 27.64
CA ARG A 517 1.66 -3.35 26.42
C ARG A 517 1.64 -2.41 25.21
N MET A 518 2.75 -2.37 24.49
CA MET A 518 2.89 -2.07 23.06
C MET A 518 4.13 -2.86 22.60
N ILE A 519 4.16 -3.32 21.34
CA ILE A 519 5.33 -3.83 20.55
C ILE A 519 5.15 -5.30 20.06
N ASN A 520 5.20 -5.50 18.71
CA ASN A 520 5.87 -6.52 17.79
C ASN A 520 5.27 -7.83 17.16
N VAL A 521 4.33 -7.81 16.20
CA VAL A 521 4.06 -9.07 15.42
C VAL A 521 5.27 -9.36 14.54
N ALA A 522 6.14 -10.19 15.08
CA ALA A 522 7.42 -10.57 14.56
C ALA A 522 7.26 -11.67 13.53
N LEU A 523 7.28 -11.26 12.25
CA LEU A 523 7.87 -12.04 11.16
C LEU A 523 7.96 -11.29 9.85
N ILE A 524 7.37 -10.09 9.78
CA ILE A 524 7.45 -9.31 8.56
C ILE A 524 8.19 -7.98 8.71
N THR A 525 9.07 -7.92 9.72
CA THR A 525 10.01 -6.83 9.94
C THR A 525 11.46 -7.26 9.65
N LEU A 526 11.68 -7.99 8.55
CA LEU A 526 13.03 -8.28 8.05
C LEU A 526 13.34 -7.57 6.72
N GLY A 527 12.41 -6.70 6.27
CA GLY A 527 12.51 -5.94 5.03
C GLY A 527 12.46 -4.41 5.16
N ALA A 528 12.53 -3.83 6.36
CA ALA A 528 12.38 -2.38 6.48
C ALA A 528 13.18 -1.80 7.67
N VAL A 529 14.50 -1.68 7.54
CA VAL A 529 15.24 -0.60 8.22
C VAL A 529 16.52 -0.31 7.42
N ALA A 530 16.51 0.79 6.69
CA ALA A 530 17.63 1.62 6.20
C ALA A 530 16.92 2.91 5.79
N SER A 531 17.10 4.09 6.37
CA SER A 531 18.28 4.73 6.91
C SER A 531 17.86 5.70 8.03
N THR A 532 18.70 5.86 9.06
CA THR A 532 18.70 7.09 9.87
C THR A 532 19.57 8.12 9.17
N THR A 533 18.96 8.83 8.25
CA THR A 533 19.38 10.12 7.69
C THR A 533 18.08 10.84 7.38
N TYR A 534 17.90 12.07 7.89
CA TYR A 534 16.73 12.90 7.56
C TYR A 534 16.55 12.86 6.04
N GLY A 535 15.47 12.23 5.61
CA GLY A 535 15.16 12.04 4.20
C GLY A 535 14.06 13.01 3.85
N HIS A 536 14.36 13.94 2.94
CA HIS A 536 13.32 14.71 2.29
C HIS A 536 12.35 13.73 1.60
N ILE A 537 11.05 13.99 1.72
CA ILE A 537 10.02 13.12 1.15
C ILE A 537 9.64 13.64 -0.23
N PHE A 538 10.13 12.95 -1.25
CA PHE A 538 9.81 13.24 -2.64
C PHE A 538 8.65 12.38 -3.12
N PRO A 539 7.72 12.92 -3.92
CA PRO A 539 6.61 12.16 -4.48
C PRO A 539 7.14 11.01 -5.35
N THR A 540 6.57 9.82 -5.16
CA THR A 540 6.96 8.61 -5.92
C THR A 540 6.16 8.42 -7.21
N GLY A 541 5.09 9.20 -7.39
CA GLY A 541 4.24 9.23 -8.59
C GLY A 541 4.74 10.15 -9.70
N THR A 542 4.23 9.95 -10.91
CA THR A 542 4.52 10.85 -12.05
C THR A 542 3.90 12.22 -11.80
N MET A 543 4.65 13.32 -11.97
CA MET A 543 4.10 14.69 -11.89
C MET A 543 2.95 14.95 -12.88
N GLY A 544 2.68 14.06 -13.84
CA GLY A 544 1.52 14.18 -14.73
C GLY A 544 1.57 15.40 -15.67
N PRO A 545 0.68 15.49 -16.66
CA PRO A 545 0.69 16.57 -17.65
C PRO A 545 0.27 17.94 -17.07
N THR A 546 -0.40 17.95 -15.92
CA THR A 546 -0.89 19.16 -15.24
C THR A 546 0.16 19.81 -14.34
N ASN A 547 1.29 19.15 -14.04
CA ASN A 547 2.36 19.76 -13.24
C ASN A 547 3.64 19.94 -14.09
N PRO A 548 3.85 21.14 -14.67
CA PRO A 548 5.09 21.43 -15.38
C PRO A 548 6.27 21.55 -14.41
N MET A 549 7.48 21.76 -14.93
CA MET A 549 8.63 22.04 -14.05
C MET A 549 8.40 23.32 -13.23
N PRO A 550 8.85 23.37 -11.96
CA PRO A 550 8.86 24.60 -11.19
C PRO A 550 9.69 25.65 -11.94
N THR A 551 9.06 26.72 -12.39
CA THR A 551 9.72 27.70 -13.27
C THR A 551 9.08 29.06 -13.11
N LEU A 552 9.89 30.06 -12.83
CA LEU A 552 9.48 31.47 -12.80
C LEU A 552 9.56 32.09 -14.22
N GLY A 553 8.68 33.04 -14.50
CA GLY A 553 8.63 33.75 -15.79
C GLY A 553 7.91 32.97 -16.90
N THR A 554 6.94 32.13 -16.57
CA THR A 554 6.14 31.38 -17.56
C THR A 554 5.07 32.26 -18.21
N ALA A 555 4.59 31.84 -19.38
CA ALA A 555 3.47 32.47 -20.08
C ALA A 555 2.25 32.71 -19.15
N ILE A 556 1.64 33.88 -19.30
CA ILE A 556 0.41 34.25 -18.59
C ILE A 556 -0.76 33.58 -19.31
N ASN A 557 -1.43 32.65 -18.64
CA ASN A 557 -2.61 31.98 -19.17
C ASN A 557 -3.68 31.84 -18.09
N GLN A 558 -4.75 32.64 -18.19
CA GLN A 558 -5.86 32.59 -17.23
C GLN A 558 -6.86 31.47 -17.49
N GLY A 559 -6.73 30.74 -18.61
CA GLY A 559 -7.43 29.48 -18.87
C GLY A 559 -6.52 28.26 -18.67
N SER A 560 -5.46 28.36 -17.87
CA SER A 560 -4.56 27.23 -17.61
C SER A 560 -5.20 26.18 -16.71
N ASP A 561 -4.90 24.91 -17.00
CA ASP A 561 -5.26 23.75 -16.20
C ASP A 561 -4.06 23.21 -15.39
N ALA A 562 -3.02 24.02 -15.22
CA ALA A 562 -1.88 23.64 -14.40
C ALA A 562 -2.28 23.44 -12.94
N ARG A 563 -1.70 22.44 -12.29
CA ARG A 563 -2.00 22.03 -10.91
C ARG A 563 -0.76 21.98 -10.01
N LEU A 564 0.37 22.56 -10.44
CA LEU A 564 1.57 22.64 -9.60
C LEU A 564 1.58 23.89 -8.73
N LEU A 565 1.44 23.72 -7.42
CA LEU A 565 1.70 24.80 -6.47
C LEU A 565 3.18 24.92 -6.16
N SER A 566 3.60 26.13 -5.84
CA SER A 566 4.88 26.40 -5.20
C SER A 566 4.62 27.27 -3.99
N ILE A 567 5.21 26.94 -2.84
CA ILE A 567 5.11 27.75 -1.62
C ILE A 567 6.54 28.04 -1.15
N ASN A 568 7.09 29.16 -1.62
CA ASN A 568 8.49 29.51 -1.41
C ASN A 568 8.67 30.65 -0.40
N SER A 569 7.74 31.61 -0.38
CA SER A 569 7.74 32.73 0.57
C SER A 569 6.38 33.43 0.57
N ALA A 570 6.21 34.42 1.45
CA ALA A 570 5.05 35.29 1.49
C ALA A 570 4.85 36.10 0.18
N GLU A 571 5.88 36.26 -0.66
CA GLU A 571 5.80 36.97 -1.96
C GLU A 571 5.68 36.02 -3.16
N ASP A 572 6.16 34.78 -3.04
CA ASP A 572 6.22 33.78 -4.10
C ASP A 572 5.52 32.50 -3.65
N PHE A 573 4.21 32.45 -3.88
CA PHE A 573 3.43 31.25 -3.62
C PHE A 573 2.27 31.08 -4.60
N CYS A 574 1.69 29.89 -4.59
CA CYS A 574 0.49 29.54 -5.33
C CYS A 574 -0.58 28.99 -4.38
N LEU A 575 -1.83 29.05 -4.83
CA LEU A 575 -3.01 28.46 -4.21
C LEU A 575 -3.81 27.66 -5.24
N TYR A 576 -4.61 26.70 -4.79
CA TYR A 576 -5.62 26.07 -5.62
C TYR A 576 -6.93 26.85 -5.55
N ALA A 577 -7.60 27.03 -6.68
CA ALA A 577 -8.94 27.61 -6.74
C ALA A 577 -9.75 27.10 -7.94
N PRO A 578 -11.09 27.28 -7.96
CA PRO A 578 -11.95 26.77 -9.03
C PRO A 578 -11.56 27.25 -10.42
N GLN A 579 -11.76 26.39 -11.43
CA GLN A 579 -11.52 26.74 -12.83
C GLN A 579 -12.49 27.83 -13.32
N GLU A 580 -13.72 27.78 -12.85
CA GLU A 580 -14.79 28.72 -13.21
C GLU A 580 -15.44 29.26 -11.93
N TYR A 581 -15.95 30.49 -12.00
CA TYR A 581 -16.70 31.09 -10.91
C TYR A 581 -18.12 30.50 -10.84
N GLY A 582 -18.60 30.15 -9.65
CA GLY A 582 -19.97 29.68 -9.44
C GLY A 582 -20.11 28.45 -8.53
N PRO A 583 -19.35 27.35 -8.71
CA PRO A 583 -19.45 26.18 -7.86
C PRO A 583 -18.85 26.44 -6.46
N GLN A 584 -19.34 25.72 -5.45
CA GLN A 584 -18.68 25.67 -4.15
C GLN A 584 -17.39 24.85 -4.24
N ILE A 585 -16.36 25.23 -3.50
CA ILE A 585 -15.05 24.57 -3.57
C ILE A 585 -15.16 23.07 -3.30
N GLY A 586 -15.99 22.68 -2.32
CA GLY A 586 -16.26 21.29 -1.94
C GLY A 586 -16.88 20.44 -3.06
N ASP A 587 -17.53 21.05 -4.05
CA ASP A 587 -18.12 20.36 -5.20
C ASP A 587 -17.10 20.12 -6.34
N VAL A 588 -15.99 20.87 -6.36
CA VAL A 588 -15.02 20.90 -7.47
C VAL A 588 -13.58 20.64 -7.03
N GLU A 589 -13.36 20.13 -5.81
CA GLU A 589 -12.03 19.88 -5.25
C GLU A 589 -11.16 19.01 -6.17
N GLY A 590 -11.76 18.03 -6.86
CA GLY A 590 -11.06 17.16 -7.80
C GLY A 590 -10.55 17.86 -9.07
N GLU A 591 -11.05 19.05 -9.39
CA GLU A 591 -10.77 19.74 -10.65
C GLU A 591 -10.16 21.14 -10.51
N VAL A 592 -9.94 21.65 -9.29
CA VAL A 592 -9.28 22.95 -9.06
C VAL A 592 -7.89 23.05 -9.72
N VAL A 593 -7.44 24.30 -9.92
CA VAL A 593 -6.21 24.63 -10.65
C VAL A 593 -5.36 25.63 -9.88
N ALA A 594 -4.07 25.67 -10.19
CA ALA A 594 -3.10 26.53 -9.54
C ALA A 594 -3.24 27.99 -10.00
N TRP A 595 -3.23 28.90 -9.02
CA TRP A 595 -3.11 30.34 -9.17
C TRP A 595 -1.90 30.82 -8.38
N CYS A 596 -0.97 31.53 -9.00
CA CYS A 596 0.28 31.96 -8.38
C CYS A 596 0.38 33.48 -8.27
N THR A 597 1.09 33.98 -7.25
CA THR A 597 1.36 35.41 -7.07
C THR A 597 2.26 35.97 -8.16
N LYS A 598 3.07 35.12 -8.80
CA LYS A 598 4.00 35.44 -9.89
C LYS A 598 3.71 34.56 -11.12
N PRO A 599 4.09 34.99 -12.34
CA PRO A 599 3.97 34.15 -13.54
C PRO A 599 4.88 32.94 -13.43
N ARG A 600 4.38 31.80 -12.96
CA ARG A 600 5.17 30.59 -12.76
C ARG A 600 4.36 29.33 -13.04
N ASN A 601 5.07 28.23 -13.28
CA ASN A 601 4.52 26.88 -13.44
C ASN A 601 3.38 26.78 -14.46
N ASN A 602 3.35 27.67 -15.48
CA ASN A 602 2.22 27.80 -16.40
C ASN A 602 0.87 27.96 -15.69
N ALA A 603 0.86 28.41 -14.43
CA ALA A 603 -0.34 28.56 -13.62
C ALA A 603 -1.09 29.85 -13.96
N ARG A 604 -2.31 29.95 -13.44
CA ARG A 604 -3.07 31.20 -13.49
C ARG A 604 -2.39 32.23 -12.59
N LEU A 605 -2.56 33.52 -12.89
CA LEU A 605 -1.98 34.61 -12.10
C LEU A 605 -3.01 35.19 -11.13
N ILE A 606 -2.65 35.33 -9.86
CA ILE A 606 -3.51 35.97 -8.86
C ILE A 606 -3.56 37.49 -9.14
N PRO A 607 -4.75 38.11 -9.27
CA PRO A 607 -4.84 39.55 -9.46
C PRO A 607 -4.23 40.35 -8.31
N ASP A 608 -3.49 41.41 -8.62
CA ASP A 608 -2.95 42.33 -7.62
C ASP A 608 -4.07 42.91 -6.75
N GLY A 609 -3.83 42.99 -5.43
CA GLY A 609 -4.83 43.41 -4.45
C GLY A 609 -5.91 42.37 -4.15
N THR A 610 -5.72 41.11 -4.55
CA THR A 610 -6.49 39.97 -4.03
C THR A 610 -6.10 39.67 -2.59
N ILE A 611 -4.80 39.64 -2.30
CA ILE A 611 -4.27 39.28 -0.99
C ILE A 611 -4.01 40.56 -0.18
N THR A 612 -4.54 40.61 1.05
CA THR A 612 -4.43 41.76 1.96
C THR A 612 -3.51 41.50 3.15
N GLY A 613 -3.15 40.25 3.43
CA GLY A 613 -2.13 39.88 4.41
C GLY A 613 -1.60 38.46 4.18
N VAL A 614 -0.32 38.19 4.50
CA VAL A 614 0.33 36.88 4.36
C VAL A 614 1.33 36.62 5.47
N HIS A 615 1.26 35.44 6.05
CA HIS A 615 2.27 34.93 6.98
C HIS A 615 2.80 33.60 6.46
N TYR A 616 4.08 33.57 6.09
CA TYR A 616 4.81 32.37 5.72
C TYR A 616 5.76 31.99 6.87
N GLN A 617 5.81 30.71 7.22
CA GLN A 617 6.72 30.19 8.23
C GLN A 617 7.42 28.90 7.80
N LYS A 618 8.70 28.78 8.14
CA LYS A 618 9.49 27.56 7.98
C LYS A 618 9.74 26.92 9.34
N THR A 619 9.54 25.60 9.43
CA THR A 619 9.90 24.78 10.59
C THR A 619 10.85 23.65 10.16
N PRO A 620 11.42 22.87 11.10
CA PRO A 620 12.18 21.66 10.74
C PRO A 620 11.36 20.52 10.13
N ALA A 621 10.02 20.55 10.17
CA ALA A 621 9.17 19.47 9.65
C ALA A 621 8.37 19.86 8.40
N PHE A 622 8.09 21.15 8.23
CA PHE A 622 7.21 21.66 7.19
C PHE A 622 7.45 23.14 6.93
N VAL A 623 7.06 23.58 5.73
CA VAL A 623 6.76 24.99 5.45
C VAL A 623 5.25 25.19 5.49
N GLN A 624 4.81 26.37 5.90
CA GLN A 624 3.39 26.69 6.01
C GLN A 624 3.13 28.14 5.65
N ILE A 625 1.98 28.40 5.04
CA ILE A 625 1.53 29.74 4.68
C ILE A 625 0.08 29.95 5.11
N HIS A 626 -0.24 31.17 5.51
CA HIS A 626 -1.59 31.67 5.71
C HIS A 626 -1.74 33.03 5.01
N ALA A 627 -2.82 33.20 4.26
CA ALA A 627 -3.14 34.44 3.54
C ALA A 627 -4.59 34.82 3.77
N VAL A 628 -4.84 36.11 3.94
CA VAL A 628 -6.19 36.71 3.97
C VAL A 628 -6.37 37.63 2.77
N GLY A 629 -7.59 37.71 2.24
CA GLY A 629 -7.85 38.47 1.02
C GLY A 629 -9.29 38.35 0.50
N ASP A 630 -9.50 38.77 -0.74
CA ASP A 630 -10.74 38.61 -1.48
C ASP A 630 -10.58 37.54 -2.57
N PHE A 631 -10.71 36.27 -2.19
CA PHE A 631 -10.48 35.13 -3.08
C PHE A 631 -11.62 34.92 -4.09
N THR A 632 -12.69 35.73 -4.05
CA THR A 632 -13.67 35.77 -5.14
C THR A 632 -13.04 36.19 -6.48
N LYS A 633 -11.90 36.88 -6.42
CA LYS A 633 -11.08 37.26 -7.59
C LYS A 633 -10.31 36.11 -8.23
N VAL A 634 -10.24 34.94 -7.58
CA VAL A 634 -9.66 33.70 -8.12
C VAL A 634 -10.73 32.61 -8.27
N ASN A 635 -11.97 33.02 -8.54
CA ASN A 635 -13.15 32.18 -8.79
C ASN A 635 -13.77 31.47 -7.59
N VAL A 636 -13.30 31.69 -6.36
CA VAL A 636 -13.99 31.15 -5.17
C VAL A 636 -15.36 31.80 -5.03
N LEU A 637 -16.40 31.00 -4.77
CA LEU A 637 -17.76 31.52 -4.60
C LEU A 637 -17.84 32.44 -3.37
N GLY A 638 -18.50 33.59 -3.51
CA GLY A 638 -18.65 34.53 -2.39
C GLY A 638 -19.46 33.92 -1.24
N GLY A 639 -18.90 33.94 -0.02
CA GLY A 639 -19.53 33.32 1.16
C GLY A 639 -19.29 31.82 1.28
N ASP A 640 -18.47 31.23 0.40
CA ASP A 640 -17.98 29.86 0.57
C ASP A 640 -17.08 29.78 1.80
N SER A 641 -17.40 28.84 2.69
CA SER A 641 -16.69 28.60 3.96
C SER A 641 -15.41 27.77 3.76
N GLY A 642 -15.22 27.20 2.58
CA GLY A 642 -14.01 26.51 2.16
C GLY A 642 -14.09 24.98 2.20
N GLY A 643 -12.98 24.34 1.80
CA GLY A 643 -12.77 22.88 1.78
C GLY A 643 -11.29 22.51 1.91
N GLU A 644 -11.00 21.26 2.27
CA GLU A 644 -9.63 20.73 2.31
C GLU A 644 -9.23 20.17 0.95
N LEU A 645 -7.99 20.44 0.55
CA LEU A 645 -7.33 19.92 -0.64
C LEU A 645 -6.05 19.22 -0.20
N ASP A 646 -5.82 18.03 -0.72
CA ASP A 646 -4.75 17.14 -0.25
C ASP A 646 -4.29 16.14 -1.35
N PRO A 647 -3.12 15.48 -1.19
CA PRO A 647 -2.55 14.58 -2.20
C PRO A 647 -3.27 13.23 -2.31
N HIS A 648 -4.16 12.89 -1.37
CA HIS A 648 -4.79 11.58 -1.31
C HIS A 648 -6.22 11.64 -1.87
N GLY A 649 -7.02 12.65 -1.49
CA GLY A 649 -8.41 12.80 -1.89
C GLY A 649 -9.27 11.55 -1.61
N ALA A 650 -10.55 11.60 -1.99
CA ALA A 650 -11.47 10.47 -1.72
C ALA A 650 -11.16 9.18 -2.53
N THR A 651 -10.42 9.30 -3.64
CA THR A 651 -10.11 8.21 -4.59
C THR A 651 -8.66 7.71 -4.51
N GLY A 652 -7.80 8.34 -3.71
CA GLY A 652 -6.36 8.06 -3.68
C GLY A 652 -5.57 8.74 -4.82
N GLU A 653 -6.19 9.64 -5.60
CA GLU A 653 -5.57 10.37 -6.72
C GLU A 653 -5.29 11.86 -6.42
N GLY A 654 -5.61 12.30 -5.20
CA GLY A 654 -5.57 13.70 -4.75
C GLY A 654 -6.81 14.52 -5.12
N ASN A 655 -7.04 15.60 -4.39
CA ASN A 655 -8.05 16.63 -4.67
C ASN A 655 -7.35 18.02 -4.63
N PRO A 656 -6.89 18.54 -5.78
CA PRO A 656 -7.23 18.14 -7.14
C PRO A 656 -6.51 16.89 -7.62
N VAL A 657 -7.17 16.17 -8.54
CA VAL A 657 -6.60 14.99 -9.19
C VAL A 657 -5.33 15.40 -9.94
N GLY A 658 -4.20 14.80 -9.62
CA GLY A 658 -2.92 15.22 -10.20
C GLY A 658 -2.50 16.65 -9.81
N GLY A 659 -2.91 17.12 -8.63
CA GLY A 659 -2.28 18.25 -7.95
C GLY A 659 -0.95 17.83 -7.33
N ASN A 660 0.04 18.72 -7.40
CA ASN A 660 1.30 18.53 -6.70
C ASN A 660 1.86 19.87 -6.21
N VAL A 661 2.81 19.81 -5.29
CA VAL A 661 3.38 20.98 -4.62
C VAL A 661 4.90 20.97 -4.63
N THR A 662 5.47 22.16 -4.65
CA THR A 662 6.89 22.39 -4.39
C THR A 662 7.10 23.42 -3.28
N ALA A 663 8.25 23.34 -2.62
CA ALA A 663 8.72 24.35 -1.69
C ALA A 663 10.22 24.59 -1.82
N LEU A 664 10.65 25.82 -1.56
CA LEU A 664 12.05 26.21 -1.46
C LEU A 664 12.61 25.82 -0.09
N VAL A 665 13.31 24.69 -0.03
CA VAL A 665 14.01 24.21 1.17
C VAL A 665 15.50 24.21 0.88
N ASP A 666 16.28 24.80 1.79
CA ASP A 666 17.74 24.90 1.73
C ASP A 666 18.29 25.47 0.42
N GLY A 667 17.56 26.45 -0.13
CA GLY A 667 17.94 27.16 -1.36
C GLY A 667 17.61 26.43 -2.65
N GLN A 668 16.97 25.25 -2.57
CA GLN A 668 16.54 24.47 -3.74
C GLN A 668 15.03 24.25 -3.70
N GLU A 669 14.37 24.48 -4.83
CA GLU A 669 12.94 24.24 -4.95
C GLU A 669 12.69 22.77 -5.28
N GLN A 670 11.93 22.09 -4.42
CA GLN A 670 11.78 20.63 -4.43
C GLN A 670 10.30 20.24 -4.36
N SER A 671 9.94 19.09 -4.92
CA SER A 671 8.59 18.52 -4.85
C SER A 671 8.41 17.66 -3.61
N TYR A 672 7.22 17.72 -3.00
CA TYR A 672 6.93 17.02 -1.75
C TYR A 672 5.65 16.19 -1.84
N GLU A 673 5.66 15.01 -1.21
CA GLU A 673 4.56 14.05 -1.27
C GLU A 673 3.39 14.43 -0.35
N GLU A 674 3.68 14.90 0.86
CA GLU A 674 2.68 15.16 1.91
C GLU A 674 2.40 16.66 2.07
N TRP A 675 1.16 17.08 1.84
CA TRP A 675 0.73 18.48 1.94
C TRP A 675 -0.76 18.59 2.22
N MET A 676 -1.19 19.73 2.76
CA MET A 676 -2.58 20.05 3.03
C MET A 676 -2.84 21.51 2.67
N SER A 677 -4.04 21.82 2.18
CA SER A 677 -4.42 23.15 1.76
C SER A 677 -5.90 23.41 2.04
N PHE A 678 -6.23 24.62 2.48
CA PHE A 678 -7.60 25.07 2.63
C PHE A 678 -7.77 26.42 1.94
N ILE A 679 -8.92 26.62 1.30
CA ILE A 679 -9.29 27.91 0.72
C ILE A 679 -10.77 28.20 0.96
N SER A 680 -11.09 29.41 1.41
CA SER A 680 -12.43 29.99 1.50
C SER A 680 -12.51 31.28 0.69
N SER A 681 -13.65 31.96 0.72
CA SER A 681 -13.80 33.26 0.04
C SER A 681 -12.88 34.37 0.59
N ASP A 682 -12.32 34.22 1.79
CA ASP A 682 -11.58 35.25 2.53
C ASP A 682 -10.22 34.82 3.13
N GLN A 683 -9.93 33.52 3.18
CA GLN A 683 -8.65 32.98 3.68
C GLN A 683 -8.13 31.81 2.83
N PHE A 684 -6.82 31.64 2.83
CA PHE A 684 -6.10 30.50 2.27
C PHE A 684 -4.99 30.08 3.23
N CYS A 685 -4.80 28.78 3.42
CA CYS A 685 -3.62 28.27 4.10
C CYS A 685 -3.16 26.96 3.48
N ALA A 686 -1.86 26.70 3.54
CA ALA A 686 -1.29 25.44 3.09
C ALA A 686 -0.04 25.08 3.88
N ARG A 687 0.18 23.78 4.08
CA ARG A 687 1.37 23.20 4.73
C ARG A 687 1.93 22.13 3.81
N ILE A 688 3.24 22.18 3.60
CA ILE A 688 3.99 21.17 2.86
C ILE A 688 4.95 20.53 3.86
N CYS A 689 4.80 19.23 4.10
CA CYS A 689 5.62 18.48 5.03
C CYS A 689 6.90 18.00 4.34
N THR A 690 8.03 18.55 4.77
CA THR A 690 9.29 18.48 4.03
C THR A 690 10.22 17.38 4.51
N ASP A 691 10.10 16.99 5.78
CA ASP A 691 11.10 16.15 6.47
C ASP A 691 10.46 15.10 7.39
N GLU A 692 11.01 13.88 7.41
CA GLU A 692 10.63 12.80 8.34
C GLU A 692 11.86 12.10 8.97
N PRO A 693 11.73 11.63 10.24
CA PRO A 693 10.72 11.98 11.24
C PRO A 693 11.14 13.22 12.05
N VAL A 694 10.17 14.04 12.44
CA VAL A 694 10.41 15.21 13.31
C VAL A 694 9.54 15.11 14.56
N GLY A 695 10.17 15.24 15.73
CA GLY A 695 9.47 15.15 17.02
C GLY A 695 8.86 13.78 17.34
N GLY A 696 9.27 12.72 16.64
CA GLY A 696 8.71 11.37 16.78
C GLY A 696 7.46 11.10 15.94
N TRP A 697 7.06 12.05 15.09
CA TRP A 697 5.89 11.96 14.23
C TRP A 697 6.30 11.89 12.75
N SER A 698 5.52 11.15 11.95
CA SER A 698 5.68 11.06 10.50
C SER A 698 5.17 12.32 9.81
N THR A 699 5.59 12.57 8.57
CA THR A 699 5.02 13.64 7.72
C THR A 699 3.53 13.50 7.54
N GLY A 700 2.98 12.31 7.33
CA GLY A 700 1.53 12.10 7.25
C GLY A 700 0.78 12.38 8.56
N THR A 701 1.48 12.46 9.71
CA THR A 701 0.88 12.96 10.95
C THR A 701 0.93 14.50 11.01
N TRP A 702 2.03 15.09 10.54
CA TRP A 702 2.17 16.55 10.43
C TRP A 702 1.25 17.16 9.37
N CYS A 703 0.97 16.41 8.31
CA CYS A 703 0.05 16.71 7.23
C CYS A 703 -1.09 15.67 7.23
N GLU A 704 -1.94 15.68 8.26
CA GLU A 704 -3.10 14.78 8.41
C GLU A 704 -4.38 15.36 7.75
N HIS A 705 -5.20 14.49 7.15
CA HIS A 705 -6.40 14.83 6.36
C HIS A 705 -7.68 14.27 6.99
N LYS A 706 -7.88 14.55 8.29
CA LYS A 706 -9.05 14.06 9.06
C LYS A 706 -9.79 15.17 9.80
N LEU A 707 -9.40 16.43 9.58
CA LEU A 707 -9.84 17.58 10.34
C LEU A 707 -10.43 18.67 9.43
N ASP A 708 -11.05 18.22 8.35
CA ASP A 708 -11.37 18.99 7.16
C ASP A 708 -12.40 20.11 7.47
N LEU A 709 -13.31 19.90 8.43
CA LEU A 709 -14.25 20.97 8.84
C LEU A 709 -13.68 21.95 9.90
N MET A 710 -12.42 21.81 10.32
CA MET A 710 -11.82 22.66 11.35
C MET A 710 -11.16 23.93 10.80
N GLY A 711 -10.76 23.90 9.52
CA GLY A 711 -10.20 25.05 8.80
C GLY A 711 -8.79 25.47 9.25
N CYS A 712 -8.31 26.56 8.64
CA CYS A 712 -6.94 27.07 8.77
C CYS A 712 -6.49 27.29 10.21
N ASP A 713 -7.32 27.98 11.00
CA ASP A 713 -7.05 28.34 12.40
C ASP A 713 -6.66 27.15 13.29
N PHE A 714 -7.27 26.00 13.01
CA PHE A 714 -7.11 24.81 13.82
C PHE A 714 -6.03 23.89 13.28
N VAL A 715 -6.03 23.64 11.98
CA VAL A 715 -5.15 22.64 11.34
C VAL A 715 -3.75 23.23 11.11
N MET A 716 -3.69 24.50 10.75
CA MET A 716 -2.48 25.23 10.39
C MET A 716 -2.35 26.56 11.13
N PRO A 717 -2.27 26.54 12.48
CA PRO A 717 -2.18 27.76 13.25
C PRO A 717 -0.88 28.51 12.96
N ILE A 718 -1.02 29.82 12.67
CA ILE A 718 0.09 30.77 12.56
C ILE A 718 -0.19 31.96 13.47
N GLN A 719 0.83 32.40 14.20
CA GLN A 719 0.72 33.62 15.00
C GLN A 719 0.55 34.84 14.09
N GLY A 720 -0.55 35.58 14.26
CA GLY A 720 -0.84 36.80 13.48
C GLY A 720 -1.49 36.54 12.11
N ALA A 721 -1.88 35.29 11.81
CA ALA A 721 -2.46 34.84 10.53
C ALA A 721 -3.50 35.78 9.87
N TYR A 722 -4.28 36.52 10.66
CA TYR A 722 -5.40 37.36 10.22
C TYR A 722 -5.09 38.87 10.17
N ASN A 723 -3.84 39.26 10.39
CA ASN A 723 -3.47 40.68 10.38
C ASN A 723 -3.45 41.22 8.95
N GLU A 724 -4.48 41.97 8.56
CA GLU A 724 -4.46 42.70 7.30
C GLU A 724 -3.33 43.75 7.27
N GLY A 725 -2.67 43.88 6.13
CA GLY A 725 -1.55 44.78 5.90
C GLY A 725 -0.20 44.24 6.39
N GLU A 726 -0.16 43.04 6.97
CA GLU A 726 1.06 42.36 7.38
C GLU A 726 1.46 41.28 6.37
N PHE A 727 2.72 41.33 5.93
CA PHE A 727 3.31 40.36 5.01
C PHE A 727 4.67 39.96 5.55
N ASN A 728 4.82 38.71 6.01
CA ASN A 728 6.01 38.29 6.74
C ASN A 728 6.50 36.90 6.34
N ASN A 729 7.83 36.74 6.25
CA ASN A 729 8.50 35.45 6.26
C ASN A 729 9.16 35.22 7.61
N CYS A 730 8.82 34.13 8.30
CA CYS A 730 9.33 33.80 9.63
C CYS A 730 9.95 32.40 9.67
N ASP A 731 10.80 32.16 10.66
CA ASP A 731 11.04 30.81 11.18
C ASP A 731 10.02 30.53 12.29
N ALA A 732 9.69 29.27 12.54
CA ALA A 732 8.80 28.90 13.63
C ALA A 732 9.21 27.58 14.29
N ASP A 733 8.82 27.43 15.56
CA ASP A 733 8.86 26.13 16.22
C ASP A 733 7.93 25.13 15.52
N VAL A 734 8.22 23.83 15.64
CA VAL A 734 7.39 22.79 14.99
C VAL A 734 6.03 22.58 15.68
N GLY A 735 5.93 22.88 16.98
CA GLY A 735 4.70 22.69 17.76
C GLY A 735 4.29 21.21 17.92
N PHE A 736 2.99 20.95 17.86
CA PHE A 736 2.40 19.60 17.85
C PHE A 736 1.55 19.39 16.59
N PRO A 737 1.41 18.13 16.11
CA PRO A 737 0.54 17.84 14.97
C PRO A 737 -0.92 18.24 15.23
N PRO A 738 -1.68 18.58 14.18
CA PRO A 738 -3.07 19.00 14.32
C PRO A 738 -3.90 17.90 15.00
N GLY A 739 -4.73 18.30 15.96
CA GLY A 739 -5.54 17.38 16.77
C GLY A 739 -4.77 16.60 17.85
N VAL A 740 -3.46 16.79 18.04
CA VAL A 740 -2.69 16.14 19.11
C VAL A 740 -2.48 17.10 20.28
N TYR A 741 -2.92 16.71 21.48
CA TYR A 741 -2.82 17.52 22.70
C TYR A 741 -1.96 16.83 23.76
N PRO A 742 -0.81 17.40 24.15
CA PRO A 742 0.01 16.86 25.23
C PRO A 742 -0.72 16.91 26.58
N GLN A 743 -0.51 15.89 27.40
CA GLN A 743 -1.06 15.75 28.75
C GLN A 743 0.03 15.88 29.81
N ASP A 744 -0.35 16.27 31.03
CA ASP A 744 0.58 16.47 32.16
C ASP A 744 1.37 15.20 32.55
N ASP A 745 0.85 14.01 32.22
CA ASP A 745 1.50 12.72 32.50
C ASP A 745 2.49 12.28 31.42
N GLY A 746 2.73 13.13 30.41
CA GLY A 746 3.61 12.85 29.27
C GLY A 746 2.96 12.02 28.17
N SER A 747 1.67 11.70 28.28
CA SER A 747 0.88 11.11 27.20
C SER A 747 0.29 12.19 26.28
N TYR A 748 -0.40 11.76 25.23
CA TYR A 748 -1.13 12.64 24.31
C TYR A 748 -2.60 12.21 24.27
N SER A 749 -3.51 13.17 24.18
CA SER A 749 -4.87 12.93 23.74
C SER A 749 -5.03 13.38 22.30
N THR A 750 -5.88 12.71 21.53
CA THR A 750 -6.19 13.11 20.16
C THR A 750 -7.63 13.61 20.04
N PHE A 751 -7.83 14.62 19.20
CA PHE A 751 -9.13 15.09 18.77
C PHE A 751 -9.50 14.43 17.44
N ALA A 752 -10.73 13.94 17.35
CA ALA A 752 -11.36 13.53 16.11
C ALA A 752 -12.62 14.37 15.93
N GLN A 753 -12.78 14.94 14.74
CA GLN A 753 -13.92 15.77 14.38
C GLN A 753 -15.23 14.96 14.45
N TYR A 754 -16.31 15.59 14.95
CA TYR A 754 -17.65 15.01 14.98
C TYR A 754 -18.38 15.28 13.65
N TYR A 755 -19.30 14.40 13.27
CA TYR A 755 -20.10 14.55 12.05
C TYR A 755 -21.60 14.50 12.37
N GLU A 756 -22.38 15.42 11.81
CA GLU A 756 -23.85 15.38 11.85
C GLU A 756 -24.39 15.07 10.46
N GLY A 757 -25.36 14.16 10.38
CA GLY A 757 -26.05 13.82 9.15
C GLY A 757 -27.55 13.72 9.37
N SER A 758 -28.32 13.71 8.28
CA SER A 758 -29.74 13.37 8.31
C SER A 758 -30.02 12.18 7.39
N TYR A 759 -31.07 11.42 7.70
CA TYR A 759 -31.64 10.42 6.82
C TYR A 759 -33.16 10.53 6.84
N TYR A 760 -33.80 10.16 5.74
CA TYR A 760 -35.25 10.02 5.69
C TYR A 760 -35.63 8.60 6.11
N GLY A 761 -36.41 8.47 7.18
CA GLY A 761 -36.94 7.19 7.62
C GLY A 761 -37.93 6.61 6.61
N GLY A 762 -38.32 5.34 6.77
CA GLY A 762 -39.36 4.71 5.95
C GLY A 762 -40.76 5.35 6.09
N ASP A 763 -40.90 6.31 7.00
CA ASP A 763 -42.05 7.20 7.21
C ASP A 763 -41.96 8.53 6.44
N GLY A 764 -40.85 8.77 5.72
CA GLY A 764 -40.59 10.00 4.98
C GLY A 764 -40.17 11.19 5.86
N LEU A 765 -39.87 10.97 7.16
CA LEU A 765 -39.42 12.02 8.06
C LEU A 765 -37.89 12.11 8.09
N GLU A 766 -37.39 13.34 7.98
CA GLU A 766 -35.97 13.65 8.13
C GLU A 766 -35.56 13.52 9.60
N THR A 767 -34.65 12.59 9.88
CA THR A 767 -34.08 12.34 11.20
C THR A 767 -32.60 12.65 11.17
N SER A 768 -32.14 13.55 12.03
CA SER A 768 -30.73 13.86 12.22
C SER A 768 -30.05 12.92 13.21
N TYR A 769 -28.76 12.67 13.01
CA TYR A 769 -27.87 11.91 13.89
C TYR A 769 -26.48 12.56 13.96
N THR A 770 -25.82 12.41 15.10
CA THR A 770 -24.47 12.91 15.35
C THR A 770 -23.56 11.72 15.68
N VAL A 771 -22.41 11.60 15.02
CA VAL A 771 -21.38 10.59 15.27
C VAL A 771 -20.16 11.29 15.88
N GLY A 772 -19.73 10.85 17.07
CA GLY A 772 -18.61 11.43 17.83
C GLY A 772 -19.03 12.16 19.11
N THR A 773 -18.05 12.69 19.85
CA THR A 773 -18.32 13.50 21.05
C THR A 773 -18.58 14.95 20.66
N THR A 774 -19.62 15.58 21.21
CA THR A 774 -20.00 16.99 20.92
C THR A 774 -19.04 18.04 21.50
N VAL A 775 -17.90 17.64 22.06
CA VAL A 775 -16.92 18.56 22.67
C VAL A 775 -15.78 18.76 21.69
N THR A 776 -15.94 19.76 20.83
CA THR A 776 -14.87 20.25 19.96
C THR A 776 -13.93 21.13 20.78
N PRO A 777 -12.61 20.87 20.78
CA PRO A 777 -11.64 21.78 21.36
C PRO A 777 -11.78 23.16 20.73
N THR A 778 -11.66 24.21 21.53
CA THR A 778 -11.80 25.59 21.06
C THR A 778 -10.65 26.05 20.16
N GLY A 779 -9.61 25.24 20.00
CA GLY A 779 -8.42 25.56 19.20
C GLY A 779 -7.35 24.46 19.25
N PRO A 780 -6.25 24.65 18.51
CA PRO A 780 -5.13 23.72 18.47
C PRO A 780 -4.42 23.61 19.82
N ALA A 781 -3.64 22.56 20.02
CA ALA A 781 -2.86 22.38 21.24
C ALA A 781 -1.82 23.49 21.44
N THR A 782 -1.23 23.96 20.35
CA THR A 782 -0.26 25.05 20.34
C THR A 782 -0.37 25.84 19.04
N THR A 783 -0.26 27.16 19.15
CA THR A 783 0.13 28.02 18.03
C THR A 783 1.65 28.19 18.13
N PRO A 784 2.44 27.66 17.18
CA PRO A 784 3.89 27.72 17.28
C PRO A 784 4.42 29.15 17.35
N ALA A 785 5.43 29.37 18.19
CA ALA A 785 6.06 30.66 18.31
C ALA A 785 6.89 30.96 17.06
N VAL A 786 6.73 32.16 16.52
CA VAL A 786 7.50 32.63 15.36
C VAL A 786 8.76 33.38 15.81
N SER A 787 9.80 33.27 15.01
CA SER A 787 11.10 33.93 15.20
C SER A 787 11.66 34.38 13.85
N ASN A 788 12.69 35.24 13.87
CA ASN A 788 13.36 35.74 12.65
C ASN A 788 12.41 36.32 11.58
N CYS A 789 11.25 36.86 11.99
CA CYS A 789 10.28 37.41 11.05
C CYS A 789 10.83 38.61 10.29
N THR A 790 10.71 38.55 8.97
CA THR A 790 11.13 39.59 8.03
C THR A 790 9.90 40.12 7.29
N PRO A 791 9.57 41.42 7.46
CA PRO A 791 8.51 42.05 6.69
C PRO A 791 8.89 42.13 5.22
N VAL A 792 7.92 41.85 4.35
CA VAL A 792 8.07 41.92 2.89
C VAL A 792 6.97 42.79 2.29
N PRO A 793 7.10 43.25 1.03
CA PRO A 793 6.02 43.92 0.33
C PRO A 793 4.81 43.00 0.15
N SER A 794 3.63 43.59 -0.06
CA SER A 794 2.46 42.85 -0.52
C SER A 794 2.78 42.11 -1.83
N PRO A 795 2.36 40.85 -2.00
CA PRO A 795 2.53 40.14 -3.26
C PRO A 795 1.93 40.94 -4.41
N SER A 796 2.77 41.24 -5.40
CA SER A 796 2.36 41.94 -6.60
C SER A 796 3.15 41.41 -7.78
N ASN A 797 2.45 41.16 -8.89
CA ASN A 797 3.05 40.85 -10.17
C ASN A 797 3.12 42.07 -11.10
N GLY A 798 2.40 43.15 -10.78
CA GLY A 798 2.41 44.40 -11.56
C GLY A 798 1.84 44.25 -12.97
N ILE A 799 1.08 43.17 -13.23
CA ILE A 799 0.51 42.86 -14.54
C ILE A 799 -0.98 43.19 -14.52
N ASP A 800 -1.42 44.03 -15.46
CA ASP A 800 -2.85 44.14 -15.78
C ASP A 800 -3.29 42.87 -16.50
N ILE A 801 -3.89 41.95 -15.74
CA ILE A 801 -4.37 40.66 -16.24
C ILE A 801 -5.37 40.83 -17.40
N ALA A 802 -6.14 41.93 -17.42
CA ALA A 802 -7.07 42.19 -18.51
C ALA A 802 -6.36 42.60 -19.81
N ASN A 803 -5.14 43.16 -19.72
CA ASN A 803 -4.33 43.61 -20.85
C ASN A 803 -2.83 43.39 -20.59
N PRO A 804 -2.33 42.15 -20.65
CA PRO A 804 -0.93 41.87 -20.34
C PRO A 804 -0.02 42.51 -21.39
N THR A 805 0.86 43.41 -20.96
CA THR A 805 1.82 44.11 -21.83
C THR A 805 3.17 43.39 -21.96
N VAL A 806 3.37 42.33 -21.15
CA VAL A 806 4.59 41.51 -21.13
C VAL A 806 4.27 40.13 -21.70
N ASN A 807 4.91 39.78 -22.82
CA ASN A 807 4.86 38.43 -23.39
C ASN A 807 6.03 37.61 -22.88
N TYR A 808 5.76 36.67 -21.98
CA TYR A 808 6.72 35.64 -21.59
C TYR A 808 6.78 34.53 -22.64
N PRO A 809 7.94 33.86 -22.83
CA PRO A 809 8.02 32.71 -23.71
C PRO A 809 7.05 31.60 -23.26
N VAL A 810 6.49 30.89 -24.24
CA VAL A 810 5.67 29.70 -23.98
C VAL A 810 6.54 28.70 -23.23
N ALA A 811 6.10 28.25 -22.05
CA ALA A 811 6.80 27.20 -21.32
C ALA A 811 6.93 25.96 -22.24
N PRO A 812 8.08 25.27 -22.27
CA PRO A 812 8.25 24.11 -23.15
C PRO A 812 7.11 23.10 -22.93
N THR A 813 6.59 22.56 -24.03
CA THR A 813 5.56 21.53 -24.09
C THR A 813 5.91 20.37 -23.14
N PRO A 814 4.94 19.71 -22.45
CA PRO A 814 5.22 18.60 -21.55
C PRO A 814 6.09 17.55 -22.25
N VAL A 815 7.33 17.42 -21.79
CA VAL A 815 8.26 16.36 -22.20
C VAL A 815 7.82 15.11 -21.44
N ALA A 816 7.62 13.99 -22.14
CA ALA A 816 7.35 12.71 -21.50
C ALA A 816 8.45 12.39 -20.46
N GLN A 817 8.08 11.90 -19.27
CA GLN A 817 8.90 11.77 -18.05
C GLN A 817 10.09 10.77 -18.14
N ASN A 818 10.64 10.50 -19.31
CA ASN A 818 11.87 9.71 -19.41
C ASN A 818 13.14 10.59 -19.44
N ASP A 819 13.01 11.92 -19.36
CA ASP A 819 14.13 12.84 -19.59
C ASP A 819 14.15 14.10 -18.68
N VAL A 820 13.91 13.95 -17.37
CA VAL A 820 14.17 15.05 -16.41
C VAL A 820 15.66 15.33 -16.39
N ARG A 821 16.06 16.53 -16.85
CA ARG A 821 17.44 16.97 -16.96
C ARG A 821 17.63 18.30 -16.24
N TYR A 822 18.70 18.40 -15.48
CA TYR A 822 19.14 19.62 -14.80
C TYR A 822 20.21 20.29 -15.64
N ASN A 823 20.17 21.62 -15.76
CA ASN A 823 21.25 22.38 -16.38
C ASN A 823 22.24 22.77 -15.28
N LEU A 824 23.32 22.01 -15.16
CA LEU A 824 24.29 22.12 -14.06
C LEU A 824 25.64 22.62 -14.58
N GLN A 825 26.34 23.42 -13.79
CA GLN A 825 27.76 23.66 -14.02
C GLN A 825 28.53 22.58 -13.27
N LEU A 826 29.32 21.79 -14.01
CA LEU A 826 30.07 20.69 -13.39
C LEU A 826 31.45 21.17 -12.96
N HIS A 827 31.79 20.93 -11.70
CA HIS A 827 33.08 21.29 -11.10
C HIS A 827 33.90 20.03 -10.83
N PRO A 828 35.10 19.87 -11.40
CA PRO A 828 36.03 18.82 -10.96
C PRO A 828 36.35 19.00 -9.47
N ASP A 829 36.11 17.96 -8.65
CA ASP A 829 36.19 18.09 -7.19
C ASP A 829 37.63 18.46 -6.75
N GLY A 830 37.75 19.62 -6.08
CA GLY A 830 39.02 20.22 -5.68
C GLY A 830 39.50 21.43 -6.51
N ALA A 831 38.72 21.94 -7.48
CA ALA A 831 39.06 23.12 -8.27
C ALA A 831 37.94 24.19 -8.30
N ASP A 832 38.29 25.47 -8.24
CA ASP A 832 37.38 26.63 -8.45
C ASP A 832 37.05 26.85 -9.94
N GLN A 833 37.01 25.78 -10.73
CA GLN A 833 36.89 25.80 -12.18
C GLN A 833 35.77 24.87 -12.65
N CYS A 834 35.29 25.07 -13.87
CA CYS A 834 34.14 24.36 -14.41
C CYS A 834 34.51 23.54 -15.65
N LEU A 835 33.78 22.46 -15.89
CA LEU A 835 33.84 21.70 -17.12
C LEU A 835 33.27 22.53 -18.27
N GLY A 836 34.10 22.80 -19.27
CA GLY A 836 33.74 23.52 -20.47
C GLY A 836 34.44 22.96 -21.71
N LEU A 837 34.73 23.83 -22.67
CA LEU A 837 35.32 23.47 -23.96
C LEU A 837 36.64 24.22 -24.19
N ALA A 838 37.59 23.56 -24.85
CA ALA A 838 38.86 24.18 -25.24
C ALA A 838 38.76 25.19 -26.41
N GLY A 839 37.55 25.43 -26.93
CA GLY A 839 37.26 26.32 -28.04
C GLY A 839 35.76 26.38 -28.36
N GLU A 840 35.41 26.96 -29.50
CA GLU A 840 34.01 27.10 -29.93
C GLU A 840 33.30 25.75 -30.08
N PRO A 841 31.98 25.66 -29.78
CA PRO A 841 31.22 24.42 -29.88
C PRO A 841 31.17 23.89 -31.32
N ALA A 842 31.86 22.77 -31.56
CA ALA A 842 31.86 22.05 -32.83
C ALA A 842 32.17 20.57 -32.60
N ASN A 843 31.93 19.73 -33.61
CA ASN A 843 32.23 18.31 -33.52
C ASN A 843 33.72 18.05 -33.30
N ASN A 844 34.02 17.27 -32.26
CA ASN A 844 35.37 16.98 -31.75
C ASN A 844 36.06 18.13 -31.01
N THR A 845 35.35 19.19 -30.62
CA THR A 845 35.92 20.17 -29.67
C THR A 845 36.21 19.46 -28.35
N PRO A 846 37.46 19.49 -27.83
CA PRO A 846 37.81 18.84 -26.57
C PRO A 846 37.10 19.47 -25.38
N LEU A 847 36.75 18.64 -24.40
CA LEU A 847 36.39 19.11 -23.06
C LEU A 847 37.64 19.68 -22.38
N ALA A 848 37.46 20.71 -21.57
CA ALA A 848 38.53 21.34 -20.82
C ALA A 848 38.02 21.91 -19.50
N VAL A 849 38.93 22.19 -18.59
CA VAL A 849 38.64 22.96 -17.39
C VAL A 849 38.77 24.45 -17.71
N VAL A 850 37.70 25.23 -17.47
CA VAL A 850 37.60 26.66 -17.80
C VAL A 850 37.16 27.48 -16.58
N ASP A 851 37.27 28.81 -16.66
CA ASP A 851 36.70 29.71 -15.65
C ASP A 851 35.18 29.57 -15.61
N CYS A 852 34.60 29.46 -14.42
CA CYS A 852 33.15 29.28 -14.26
C CYS A 852 32.33 30.49 -14.74
N ASN A 853 32.92 31.70 -14.79
CA ASN A 853 32.28 32.88 -15.35
C ASN A 853 32.24 32.77 -16.89
N GLY A 854 31.13 32.25 -17.40
CA GLY A 854 30.93 32.00 -18.83
C GLY A 854 31.13 30.54 -19.25
N ALA A 855 31.32 29.63 -18.29
CA ALA A 855 31.29 28.19 -18.55
C ALA A 855 29.88 27.74 -18.97
N PRO A 856 29.78 26.76 -19.89
CA PRO A 856 28.49 26.23 -20.30
C PRO A 856 27.82 25.47 -19.16
N ALA A 857 26.50 25.44 -19.18
CA ALA A 857 25.75 24.46 -18.39
C ALA A 857 25.63 23.15 -19.16
N TRP A 858 25.48 22.05 -18.43
CA TRP A 858 25.31 20.72 -18.98
C TRP A 858 23.94 20.19 -18.57
N SER A 859 23.15 19.80 -19.56
CA SER A 859 21.82 19.20 -19.38
C SER A 859 21.98 17.72 -19.03
N ILE A 860 21.92 17.42 -17.73
CA ILE A 860 22.28 16.13 -17.13
C ILE A 860 21.07 15.50 -16.47
N LYS A 861 20.92 14.19 -16.67
CA LYS A 861 19.99 13.34 -15.93
C LYS A 861 20.80 12.50 -14.94
N ARG A 862 20.45 12.51 -13.65
CA ARG A 862 21.06 11.60 -12.65
C ARG A 862 20.67 10.15 -12.97
N GLY A 863 21.61 9.23 -12.84
CA GLY A 863 21.54 7.88 -13.38
C GLY A 863 21.93 7.83 -14.87
N GLY A 864 21.53 6.78 -15.56
CA GLY A 864 21.83 6.55 -16.98
C GLY A 864 21.33 5.18 -17.44
N PRO A 865 21.58 4.79 -18.69
CA PRO A 865 22.32 5.54 -19.70
C PRO A 865 21.51 6.72 -20.24
N ALA A 866 22.15 7.87 -20.44
CA ALA A 866 21.56 9.07 -21.01
C ALA A 866 22.62 9.93 -21.70
N LEU A 867 22.19 10.73 -22.68
CA LEU A 867 23.03 11.81 -23.22
C LEU A 867 23.39 12.81 -22.10
N ILE A 868 24.54 13.47 -22.17
CA ILE A 868 24.83 14.69 -21.37
C ILE A 868 25.03 15.82 -22.36
N ARG A 869 24.07 16.77 -22.41
CA ARG A 869 23.98 17.76 -23.49
C ARG A 869 24.60 19.10 -23.10
N TYR A 870 25.23 19.77 -24.06
CA TYR A 870 25.76 21.13 -23.93
C TYR A 870 24.61 22.15 -24.02
N ALA A 871 24.34 22.89 -22.95
CA ALA A 871 23.35 23.95 -22.91
C ALA A 871 23.98 25.30 -23.34
N PRO A 872 23.24 26.22 -24.00
CA PRO A 872 21.78 26.32 -24.03
C PRO A 872 21.07 25.57 -25.16
N ASP A 873 21.75 25.27 -26.28
CA ASP A 873 21.09 24.81 -27.50
C ASP A 873 20.91 23.27 -27.58
N ASN A 874 21.54 22.51 -26.67
CA ASN A 874 21.43 21.05 -26.54
C ASN A 874 21.82 20.22 -27.79
N ASN A 875 22.52 20.85 -28.75
CA ASN A 875 22.89 20.22 -30.03
C ASN A 875 24.14 19.31 -29.95
N PHE A 876 24.98 19.50 -28.93
CA PHE A 876 26.20 18.72 -28.73
C PHE A 876 26.13 17.94 -27.42
N CYS A 877 26.70 16.75 -27.42
CA CYS A 877 26.71 15.82 -26.30
C CYS A 877 28.15 15.44 -25.94
N ILE A 878 28.42 15.15 -24.67
CA ILE A 878 29.69 14.54 -24.27
C ILE A 878 29.82 13.18 -24.97
N ASP A 879 30.95 12.99 -25.64
CA ASP A 879 31.28 11.80 -26.43
C ASP A 879 32.61 11.22 -25.93
N ALA A 880 32.53 9.99 -25.42
CA ALA A 880 33.69 9.29 -24.88
C ALA A 880 34.64 8.79 -25.97
N GLY A 881 34.17 8.60 -27.20
CA GLY A 881 34.93 8.20 -28.39
C GLY A 881 36.20 7.39 -28.13
N ASN A 882 37.33 7.96 -28.54
CA ASN A 882 38.69 7.43 -28.42
C ASN A 882 39.27 7.62 -27.00
N ASN A 883 38.41 7.64 -25.98
CA ASN A 883 38.66 8.00 -24.59
C ASN A 883 39.12 9.46 -24.37
N ALA A 884 38.98 10.34 -25.36
CA ALA A 884 39.61 11.66 -25.37
C ALA A 884 38.79 12.79 -24.72
N GLY A 885 37.57 12.53 -24.22
CA GLY A 885 36.72 13.54 -23.57
C GLY A 885 36.42 14.74 -24.47
N LYS A 886 35.41 14.63 -25.35
CA LYS A 886 35.08 15.68 -26.33
C LYS A 886 33.58 15.85 -26.46
N ILE A 887 33.14 16.88 -27.19
CA ILE A 887 31.75 16.98 -27.62
C ILE A 887 31.57 16.55 -29.08
N TYR A 888 30.39 16.01 -29.39
CA TYR A 888 29.96 15.70 -30.75
C TYR A 888 28.46 15.93 -30.89
N THR A 889 27.94 16.04 -32.11
CA THR A 889 26.50 16.11 -32.35
C THR A 889 25.79 14.99 -31.60
N CYS A 890 24.73 15.32 -30.88
CA CYS A 890 23.95 14.34 -30.13
C CYS A 890 23.26 13.34 -31.05
N TYR A 891 23.40 12.05 -30.75
CA TYR A 891 22.66 10.96 -31.40
C TYR A 891 22.10 10.03 -30.32
N ASP A 892 20.79 9.80 -30.34
CA ASP A 892 20.09 9.07 -29.28
C ASP A 892 20.57 7.61 -29.10
N ASP A 893 21.11 6.99 -30.15
CA ASP A 893 21.57 5.60 -30.14
C ASP A 893 23.11 5.45 -30.18
N GLN A 894 23.88 6.53 -30.00
CA GLN A 894 25.34 6.46 -30.12
C GLN A 894 25.97 5.93 -28.82
N PRO A 895 26.60 4.73 -28.81
CA PRO A 895 27.05 4.09 -27.56
C PRO A 895 28.03 4.95 -26.76
N ASN A 896 28.92 5.67 -27.43
CA ASN A 896 29.92 6.53 -26.79
C ASN A 896 29.33 7.80 -26.13
N GLN A 897 28.03 8.06 -26.31
CA GLN A 897 27.31 9.19 -25.72
C GLN A 897 26.31 8.75 -24.63
N GLN A 898 26.18 7.44 -24.41
CA GLN A 898 25.29 6.85 -23.40
C GLN A 898 25.98 6.80 -22.03
N LEU A 899 25.91 7.91 -21.31
CA LEU A 899 26.64 8.13 -20.07
C LEU A 899 25.73 8.01 -18.85
N TYR A 900 26.32 7.74 -17.70
CA TYR A 900 25.67 7.68 -16.40
C TYR A 900 26.24 8.80 -15.54
N PHE A 901 25.38 9.64 -14.96
CA PHE A 901 25.78 10.53 -13.88
C PHE A 901 25.44 9.84 -12.56
N THR A 902 26.45 9.25 -11.91
CA THR A 902 26.27 8.33 -10.78
C THR A 902 25.88 9.05 -9.50
N ASP A 903 25.47 8.28 -8.49
CA ASP A 903 25.03 8.85 -7.22
C ASP A 903 26.14 9.59 -6.44
N ASP A 904 27.39 9.26 -6.75
CA ASP A 904 28.61 9.87 -6.23
C ASP A 904 29.28 10.83 -7.23
N ASP A 905 28.46 11.46 -8.07
CA ASP A 905 28.81 12.59 -8.95
C ASP A 905 29.90 12.28 -9.99
N ARG A 906 29.92 11.06 -10.54
CA ARG A 906 30.83 10.70 -11.64
C ARG A 906 30.08 10.61 -12.96
N VAL A 907 30.72 11.07 -14.03
CA VAL A 907 30.26 10.84 -15.41
C VAL A 907 30.91 9.56 -15.94
N ALA A 908 30.16 8.46 -15.98
CA ALA A 908 30.63 7.14 -16.36
C ALA A 908 30.06 6.65 -17.70
N LEU A 909 30.85 5.87 -18.44
CA LEU A 909 30.43 5.12 -19.61
C LEU A 909 30.37 3.62 -19.24
N ASP A 910 29.37 2.91 -19.79
CA ASP A 910 29.28 1.46 -19.64
C ASP A 910 30.58 0.75 -20.08
N GLY A 911 31.01 -0.25 -19.32
CA GLY A 911 32.35 -0.86 -19.46
C GLY A 911 33.44 -0.30 -18.54
N GLY A 912 33.09 0.57 -17.58
CA GLY A 912 33.95 0.94 -16.45
C GLY A 912 34.91 2.10 -16.73
N LEU A 913 34.55 3.02 -17.62
CA LEU A 913 35.30 4.26 -17.85
C LEU A 913 34.59 5.45 -17.21
N CYS A 914 35.33 6.33 -16.54
CA CYS A 914 34.85 7.54 -15.90
C CYS A 914 35.57 8.75 -16.50
N LEU A 915 34.84 9.84 -16.73
CA LEU A 915 35.42 11.14 -17.03
C LEU A 915 36.38 11.50 -15.90
N THR A 916 37.60 11.90 -16.24
CA THR A 916 38.68 12.12 -15.30
C THR A 916 39.40 13.41 -15.67
N ASP A 917 39.60 14.28 -14.69
CA ASP A 917 40.46 15.46 -14.80
C ASP A 917 41.92 15.11 -14.48
N ASN A 918 42.83 15.29 -15.44
CA ASN A 918 44.26 15.05 -15.28
C ASN A 918 45.06 16.36 -15.25
N ASN A 919 44.70 17.27 -14.33
CA ASN A 919 45.27 18.61 -14.19
C ASN A 919 44.92 19.53 -15.38
N GLY A 920 43.64 19.60 -15.73
CA GLY A 920 43.10 20.42 -16.82
C GLY A 920 42.83 19.67 -18.11
N ASP A 921 43.40 18.46 -18.26
CA ASP A 921 43.18 17.57 -19.39
C ASP A 921 42.06 16.56 -19.08
N ILE A 922 40.90 16.74 -19.71
CA ILE A 922 39.71 15.91 -19.51
C ILE A 922 39.72 14.71 -20.45
N ALA A 923 39.65 13.49 -19.90
CA ALA A 923 39.63 12.25 -20.67
C ALA A 923 38.83 11.15 -19.94
N PHE A 924 38.44 10.10 -20.65
CA PHE A 924 37.82 8.92 -20.03
C PHE A 924 38.90 7.90 -19.65
N GLN A 925 38.95 7.51 -18.37
CA GLN A 925 39.88 6.51 -17.84
C GLN A 925 39.15 5.47 -17.00
N GLY A 926 39.80 4.39 -16.58
CA GLY A 926 39.16 3.37 -15.74
C GLY A 926 38.58 3.97 -14.44
N CYS A 927 37.34 3.65 -14.11
CA CYS A 927 36.71 4.08 -12.87
C CYS A 927 37.42 3.45 -11.65
N THR A 928 37.70 4.26 -10.64
CA THR A 928 38.39 3.84 -9.42
C THR A 928 37.74 4.42 -8.18
N ASP A 929 37.53 3.59 -7.15
CA ASP A 929 36.94 4.03 -5.88
C ASP A 929 37.78 5.12 -5.21
N ASN A 930 37.13 6.15 -4.66
CA ASN A 930 37.74 7.28 -3.95
C ASN A 930 38.69 8.16 -4.77
N ASN A 931 38.59 8.14 -6.11
CA ASN A 931 39.38 9.03 -6.96
C ASN A 931 38.64 10.36 -7.19
N GLN A 932 39.08 11.41 -6.49
CA GLN A 932 38.46 12.75 -6.56
C GLN A 932 38.61 13.42 -7.93
N ALA A 933 39.63 13.04 -8.72
CA ALA A 933 39.78 13.51 -10.08
C ALA A 933 38.66 13.01 -11.04
N GLN A 934 37.81 12.08 -10.59
CA GLN A 934 36.68 11.54 -11.34
C GLN A 934 35.33 12.05 -10.86
N VAL A 935 35.32 12.90 -9.82
CA VAL A 935 34.12 13.47 -9.23
C VAL A 935 33.90 14.86 -9.83
N PHE A 936 32.69 15.10 -10.31
CA PHE A 936 32.25 16.35 -10.92
C PHE A 936 31.02 16.85 -10.18
N SER A 937 31.24 17.64 -9.12
CA SER A 937 30.15 18.20 -8.32
C SER A 937 29.32 19.18 -9.15
N ALA A 938 28.01 19.10 -9.00
CA ALA A 938 27.02 19.85 -9.77
C ALA A 938 26.62 21.18 -9.15
#